data_AF-A0A1H1DB92-F1
#
_entry.id   AF-A0A1H1DB92-F1
#
_cell.length_a   1.000
_cell.length_b   1.000
_cell.length_c   1.000
_cell.angle_alpha   90.00
_cell.angle_beta   90.00
_cell.angle_gamma   90.00
#
_symmetry.space_group_name_H-M   'P 1'
#
loop_
_entity.id
_entity.type
_entity.pdbx_description
1 polymer ?
#
loop_
_entity_poly.entity_id
_entity_poly.type
_entity_poly.pdbx_seq_one_letter_code
_entity_poly.pdbx_strand_id
1 'polypeptide(L)'
;MQGGDEKSTPDVLDVTQLIRIEAVHRGFLYQHLYTVGCLLLAQAAAVDVVMVELDEDIELVTDQGRIYVQVKTRSKPIIPSDISSALERFENLRNEHAEGMRKGEAAFVIVANQAPSVQFQQTINDKKLPPDVLFVWPQSTSERHPALPPAWESLTDAAAWCIAQAEKLNFSLLSPDSLIWKLAGLAQLAATGSAPNKQHAFHAKDLPALFEQLIVQLQDFPAPPAFYRPQKLEPSLASDERVRIICGLSGAGKTAWAAQAALHCSQLCAYYDTGDLPGPALASTLVRELAAKFATPDRDGLRKILLPGASGYEALRTFDTFLDQQGATLLLILDNAHRVPVENLRDTLNATKCIRFVLLCQPHDNVRELEAVTGLQREALLGWDIDTVAAAVDDLGGYATAQGYEQLRTYTGGLPLYVQSAAKIAVTEYGGNVDVLCAELQQQENSVETAQEVILTRIYQGFDKLTQDSLALFSLTDVGLSREEVCELLVKSLNVSTGGAASILKKMRATGTVEIFGNQMLKVHDAVRALGLQHLELMDPAVANNALMALKELLVVSLHKTRDTSRFALLTQVYIKLNDVMTLIALSGEELFYEMGINVDILASLERATNSDTLEPVHKFWALDGLVFSELREGRPDKIVQRLEAMEALLIEYKFDFREQIAYAMKRILFSAENGNAYEVKRLVEQAITKLPDAEHERIFDYNHAIALWKLKRYKEAEALCWKVTDGYYDLFGIRPADVMGKNADVLWKIIKRPENVHEHLKHLADALELYAIILQARGKPTPFIRIHSMKFYNMAGAPESMVRVGQDLADEFVARKDYEGAREVMEQHVLPIVNTAGLVNRLVQVRSQYAVILALCGRHDDADAEMTRLGPYFDGLTGEQRQEVENQSNYIAQLAYEALKPTIGQMFGAVGRNDRCPCGSGLKYKKCHGA
;
A
#
# COMPACT_ATOMS: atom_id res chain seq x y z
N MET A 1 22.58 -6.58 28.65
CA MET A 1 21.64 -7.29 29.55
C MET A 1 22.26 -8.63 29.90
N GLN A 2 22.75 -8.82 31.11
CA GLN A 2 23.04 -10.14 31.67
C GLN A 2 22.08 -10.33 32.85
N GLY A 3 20.94 -10.97 32.56
CA GLY A 3 20.12 -11.62 33.57
C GLY A 3 20.61 -13.05 33.69
N GLY A 4 20.97 -13.45 34.91
CA GLY A 4 21.53 -14.76 35.20
C GLY A 4 20.52 -15.87 34.98
N ASP A 5 20.89 -16.80 34.11
CA ASP A 5 20.37 -18.17 34.14
C ASP A 5 21.53 -19.07 34.61
N GLU A 6 21.49 -19.49 35.89
CA GLU A 6 22.18 -20.70 36.33
C GLU A 6 21.53 -21.89 35.62
N LYS A 7 21.93 -22.15 34.37
CA LYS A 7 21.60 -23.40 33.69
C LYS A 7 22.35 -24.52 34.40
N SER A 8 21.62 -25.47 34.98
CA SER A 8 22.16 -26.73 35.48
C SER A 8 23.03 -27.35 34.39
N THR A 9 24.31 -27.55 34.68
CA THR A 9 25.22 -28.28 33.79
C THR A 9 24.62 -29.65 33.48
N PRO A 10 24.56 -30.07 32.20
CA PRO A 10 24.03 -31.38 31.83
C PRO A 10 24.80 -32.51 32.54
N ASP A 11 24.14 -33.62 32.88
CA ASP A 11 24.74 -34.77 33.57
C ASP A 11 25.97 -35.30 32.79
N VAL A 12 27.17 -35.14 33.34
CA VAL A 12 28.44 -35.51 32.70
C VAL A 12 28.82 -36.94 33.10
N LEU A 13 29.01 -37.82 32.13
CA LEU A 13 29.30 -39.25 32.36
C LEU A 13 30.69 -39.50 32.99
N ASP A 14 31.70 -38.68 32.66
CA ASP A 14 33.03 -38.69 33.30
C ASP A 14 33.53 -37.25 33.50
N VAL A 15 33.41 -36.77 34.75
CA VAL A 15 33.88 -35.43 35.16
C VAL A 15 35.40 -35.28 34.97
N THR A 16 36.17 -36.36 35.10
CA THR A 16 37.63 -36.33 34.90
C THR A 16 37.97 -36.12 33.43
N GLN A 17 37.22 -36.76 32.53
CA GLN A 17 37.37 -36.54 31.09
C GLN A 17 37.01 -35.11 30.70
N LEU A 18 35.93 -34.55 31.26
CA LEU A 18 35.57 -33.15 31.02
C LEU A 18 36.67 -32.20 31.47
N ILE A 19 37.19 -32.36 32.70
CA ILE A 19 38.30 -31.53 33.22
C ILE A 19 39.52 -31.59 32.30
N ARG A 20 39.83 -32.76 31.73
CA ARG A 20 40.93 -32.92 30.76
C ARG A 20 40.66 -32.18 29.45
N ILE A 21 39.47 -32.33 28.87
CA ILE A 21 39.07 -31.64 27.65
C ILE A 21 39.16 -30.12 27.85
N GLU A 22 38.56 -29.61 28.92
CA GLU A 22 38.60 -28.19 29.26
C GLU A 22 40.02 -27.68 29.47
N ALA A 23 40.86 -28.44 30.19
CA ALA A 23 42.26 -28.06 30.42
C ALA A 23 43.06 -27.97 29.11
N VAL A 24 42.85 -28.91 28.18
CA VAL A 24 43.51 -28.93 26.87
C VAL A 24 43.08 -27.73 26.03
N HIS A 25 41.77 -27.51 25.85
CA HIS A 25 41.27 -26.38 25.08
C HIS A 25 41.64 -25.02 25.69
N ARG A 26 41.64 -24.91 27.02
CA ARG A 26 42.08 -23.72 27.74
C ARG A 26 43.56 -23.43 27.49
N GLY A 27 44.41 -24.46 27.49
CA GLY A 27 45.84 -24.33 27.22
C GLY A 27 46.12 -23.82 25.81
N PHE A 28 45.55 -24.48 24.79
CA PHE A 28 45.74 -24.07 23.40
C PHE A 28 45.21 -22.66 23.14
N LEU A 29 44.03 -22.32 23.66
CA LEU A 29 43.49 -20.97 23.46
C LEU A 29 44.35 -19.90 24.13
N TYR A 30 44.92 -20.18 25.31
CA TYR A 30 45.81 -19.23 25.98
C TYR A 30 47.07 -18.99 25.15
N GLN A 31 47.65 -20.05 24.57
CA GLN A 31 48.81 -19.95 23.67
C GLN A 31 48.47 -19.19 22.39
N HIS A 32 47.30 -19.42 21.79
CA HIS A 32 46.86 -18.69 20.60
C HIS A 32 46.64 -17.20 20.91
N LEU A 33 46.04 -16.86 22.06
CA LEU A 33 45.93 -15.46 22.48
C LEU A 33 47.30 -14.84 22.78
N TYR A 34 48.25 -15.59 23.35
CA TYR A 34 49.62 -15.13 23.53
C TYR A 34 50.30 -14.85 22.18
N THR A 35 50.09 -15.72 21.19
CA THR A 35 50.51 -15.51 19.80
C THR A 35 49.92 -14.22 19.24
N VAL A 36 48.61 -14.00 19.41
CA VAL A 36 47.94 -12.77 18.98
C VAL A 36 48.57 -11.54 19.64
N GLY A 37 48.87 -11.59 20.93
CA GLY A 37 49.60 -10.54 21.62
C GLY A 37 50.97 -10.25 21.00
N CYS A 38 51.73 -11.29 20.65
CA CYS A 38 53.00 -11.13 19.91
C CYS A 38 52.79 -10.48 18.53
N LEU A 39 51.75 -10.89 17.78
CA LEU A 39 51.44 -10.31 16.46
C LEU A 39 51.10 -8.81 16.57
N LEU A 40 50.35 -8.40 17.60
CA LEU A 40 49.99 -7.00 17.84
C LEU A 40 51.20 -6.13 18.20
N LEU A 41 52.22 -6.72 18.84
CA LEU A 41 53.46 -6.03 19.22
C LEU A 41 54.57 -6.11 18.16
N ALA A 42 54.47 -7.05 17.22
CA ALA A 42 55.55 -7.42 16.30
C ALA A 42 56.16 -6.22 15.55
N GLN A 43 55.30 -5.36 14.98
CA GLN A 43 55.77 -4.20 14.21
C GLN A 43 56.47 -3.15 15.08
N ALA A 44 55.92 -2.86 16.27
CA ALA A 44 56.50 -1.89 17.19
C ALA A 44 57.83 -2.38 17.78
N ALA A 45 58.01 -3.70 17.88
CA ALA A 45 59.20 -4.33 18.45
C ALA A 45 60.20 -4.86 17.40
N ALA A 46 60.07 -4.47 16.13
CA ALA A 46 60.94 -4.87 15.03
C ALA A 46 61.11 -6.40 14.86
N VAL A 47 60.02 -7.16 15.07
CA VAL A 47 59.98 -8.60 14.77
C VAL A 47 59.70 -8.80 13.29
N ASP A 48 60.49 -9.63 12.62
CA ASP A 48 60.33 -9.96 11.21
C ASP A 48 59.25 -11.03 10.99
N VAL A 49 59.26 -12.06 11.84
CA VAL A 49 58.38 -13.24 11.72
C VAL A 49 57.96 -13.73 13.10
N VAL A 50 56.67 -14.03 13.25
CA VAL A 50 56.10 -14.76 14.39
C VAL A 50 55.74 -16.16 13.91
N MET A 51 56.38 -17.19 14.47
CA MET A 51 56.10 -18.60 14.19
C MET A 51 55.32 -19.23 15.34
N VAL A 52 54.49 -20.22 15.03
CA VAL A 52 53.55 -20.86 15.98
C VAL A 52 53.60 -22.36 15.84
N GLU A 53 53.84 -23.08 16.93
CA GLU A 53 53.83 -24.55 16.95
C GLU A 53 54.78 -25.16 15.90
N LEU A 54 56.03 -24.69 15.88
CA LEU A 54 57.09 -25.20 15.00
C LEU A 54 58.11 -26.01 15.82
N ASP A 55 59.15 -25.38 16.37
CA ASP A 55 60.10 -26.02 17.29
C ASP A 55 59.71 -25.78 18.76
N GLU A 56 59.13 -24.62 19.06
CA GLU A 56 58.49 -24.28 20.33
C GLU A 56 57.09 -23.69 20.10
N ASP A 57 56.33 -23.49 21.19
CA ASP A 57 54.93 -23.04 21.11
C ASP A 57 54.79 -21.75 20.28
N ILE A 58 55.72 -20.79 20.46
CA ILE A 58 55.82 -19.53 19.71
C ILE A 58 57.30 -19.18 19.52
N GLU A 59 57.68 -18.67 18.34
CA GLU A 59 59.04 -18.18 18.07
C GLU A 59 59.00 -16.79 17.42
N LEU A 60 59.76 -15.85 17.95
CA LEU A 60 59.90 -14.50 17.39
C LEU A 60 61.26 -14.36 16.73
N VAL A 61 61.28 -14.08 15.43
CA VAL A 61 62.50 -13.88 14.65
C VAL A 61 62.75 -12.39 14.49
N THR A 62 63.92 -11.92 14.91
CA THR A 62 64.40 -10.55 14.73
C THR A 62 65.71 -10.54 13.96
N ASP A 63 66.22 -9.35 13.64
CA ASP A 63 67.55 -9.15 13.06
C ASP A 63 68.70 -9.58 14.00
N GLN A 64 68.48 -9.46 15.31
CA GLN A 64 69.45 -9.77 16.37
C GLN A 64 69.47 -11.25 16.77
N GLY A 65 68.38 -11.98 16.58
CA GLY A 65 68.27 -13.36 17.06
C GLY A 65 66.87 -13.94 17.03
N ARG A 66 66.65 -14.98 17.83
CA ARG A 66 65.36 -15.65 17.95
C ARG A 66 64.98 -15.83 19.41
N ILE A 67 63.74 -15.44 19.73
CA ILE A 67 63.14 -15.63 21.05
C ILE A 67 62.18 -16.81 20.95
N TYR A 68 62.50 -17.87 21.67
CA TYR A 68 61.67 -19.06 21.81
C TYR A 68 60.78 -18.92 23.04
N VAL A 69 59.49 -19.15 22.88
CA VAL A 69 58.52 -18.98 23.96
C VAL A 69 57.78 -20.27 24.19
N GLN A 70 57.82 -20.76 25.43
CA GLN A 70 57.02 -21.88 25.90
C GLN A 70 55.92 -21.36 26.82
N VAL A 71 54.67 -21.63 26.47
CA VAL A 71 53.48 -21.21 27.20
C VAL A 71 52.95 -22.36 28.06
N LYS A 72 52.73 -22.12 29.36
CA LYS A 72 52.25 -23.12 30.31
C LYS A 72 51.02 -22.62 31.06
N THR A 73 49.89 -23.30 30.85
CA THR A 73 48.69 -23.12 31.68
C THR A 73 48.57 -24.23 32.72
N ARG A 74 48.46 -23.87 33.99
CA ARG A 74 48.24 -24.78 35.13
C ARG A 74 47.16 -24.23 36.07
N SER A 75 46.57 -25.13 36.84
CA SER A 75 45.67 -24.79 37.97
C SER A 75 46.41 -24.71 39.31
N LYS A 76 47.69 -25.09 39.35
CA LYS A 76 48.56 -25.08 40.52
C LYS A 76 49.88 -24.37 40.19
N PRO A 77 50.65 -23.92 41.19
CA PRO A 77 51.97 -23.32 40.98
C PRO A 77 52.91 -24.22 40.15
N ILE A 78 53.73 -23.59 39.30
CA ILE A 78 54.64 -24.29 38.37
C ILE A 78 55.77 -24.96 39.15
N ILE A 79 55.95 -26.27 38.97
CA ILE A 79 57.04 -27.03 39.59
C ILE A 79 58.19 -27.25 38.59
N PRO A 80 59.44 -27.50 39.06
CA PRO A 80 60.58 -27.66 38.15
C PRO A 80 60.38 -28.72 37.05
N SER A 81 59.65 -29.80 37.34
CA SER A 81 59.35 -30.85 36.36
C SER A 81 58.38 -30.43 35.26
N ASP A 82 57.61 -29.34 35.43
CA ASP A 82 56.72 -28.83 34.38
C ASP A 82 57.49 -28.21 33.20
N ILE A 83 58.76 -27.86 33.41
CA ILE A 83 59.58 -27.11 32.45
C ILE A 83 60.90 -27.82 32.08
N SER A 84 61.25 -28.92 32.75
CA SER A 84 62.55 -29.58 32.56
C SER A 84 62.76 -30.04 31.12
N SER A 85 61.73 -30.63 30.49
CA SER A 85 61.81 -31.03 29.08
C SER A 85 61.94 -29.84 28.13
N ALA A 86 61.30 -28.71 28.44
CA ALA A 86 61.39 -27.50 27.64
C ALA A 86 62.80 -26.88 27.72
N LEU A 87 63.43 -26.92 28.90
CA LEU A 87 64.82 -26.49 29.08
C LEU A 87 65.81 -27.42 28.33
N GLU A 88 65.59 -28.74 28.38
CA GLU A 88 66.40 -29.71 27.62
C GLU A 88 66.29 -29.49 26.11
N ARG A 89 65.09 -29.19 25.59
CA ARG A 89 64.91 -28.84 24.17
C ARG A 89 65.59 -27.52 23.82
N PHE A 90 65.49 -26.52 24.68
CA PHE A 90 66.14 -25.24 24.44
C PHE A 90 67.66 -25.36 24.40
N GLU A 91 68.28 -26.27 25.16
CA GLU A 91 69.72 -26.54 25.03
C GLU A 91 70.10 -27.04 23.62
N ASN A 92 69.26 -27.86 22.99
CA ASN A 92 69.50 -28.28 21.61
C ASN A 92 69.41 -27.10 20.64
N LEU A 93 68.40 -26.24 20.80
CA LEU A 93 68.25 -25.03 19.99
C LEU A 93 69.43 -24.06 20.20
N ARG A 94 69.89 -23.89 21.43
CA ARG A 94 71.07 -23.10 21.77
C ARG A 94 72.32 -23.62 21.05
N ASN A 95 72.49 -24.94 21.00
CA ASN A 95 73.60 -25.56 20.25
C ASN A 95 73.49 -25.30 18.74
N GLU A 96 72.31 -25.36 18.14
CA GLU A 96 72.12 -25.03 16.72
C GLU A 96 72.49 -23.57 16.39
N HIS A 97 72.21 -22.63 17.31
CA HIS A 97 72.66 -21.25 17.19
C HIS A 97 74.18 -21.12 17.33
N ALA A 98 74.80 -21.84 18.28
CA ALA A 98 76.25 -21.86 18.48
C ALA A 98 77.00 -22.47 17.28
N GLU A 99 76.39 -23.44 16.60
CA GLU A 99 76.91 -24.08 15.37
C GLU A 99 76.62 -23.27 14.10
N GLY A 100 75.90 -22.14 14.20
CA GLY A 100 75.58 -21.26 13.07
C GLY A 100 74.50 -21.81 12.13
N MET A 101 73.81 -22.90 12.52
CA MET A 101 72.68 -23.46 11.77
C MET A 101 71.45 -22.55 11.84
N ARG A 102 71.34 -21.76 12.91
CA ARG A 102 70.35 -20.67 13.06
C ARG A 102 71.07 -19.33 13.27
N LYS A 103 70.46 -18.25 12.78
CA LYS A 103 71.06 -16.90 12.84
C LYS A 103 70.77 -16.19 14.17
N GLY A 104 71.76 -15.43 14.64
CA GLY A 104 71.66 -14.54 15.79
C GLY A 104 71.65 -15.25 17.14
N GLU A 105 71.39 -14.51 18.21
CA GLU A 105 71.38 -15.05 19.58
C GLU A 105 70.07 -15.81 19.89
N ALA A 106 70.15 -16.82 20.76
CA ALA A 106 68.99 -17.56 21.23
C ALA A 106 68.58 -17.07 22.62
N ALA A 107 67.30 -16.75 22.80
CA ALA A 107 66.70 -16.45 24.10
C ALA A 107 65.47 -17.33 24.33
N PHE A 108 65.25 -17.78 25.57
CA PHE A 108 64.11 -18.62 25.93
C PHE A 108 63.26 -17.99 27.00
N VAL A 109 61.95 -17.98 26.77
CA VAL A 109 60.98 -17.41 27.70
C VAL A 109 59.92 -18.44 28.03
N ILE A 110 59.80 -18.76 29.31
CA ILE A 110 58.73 -19.60 29.82
C ILE A 110 57.66 -18.67 30.39
N VAL A 111 56.47 -18.71 29.80
CA VAL A 111 55.32 -17.89 30.20
C VAL A 111 54.31 -18.80 30.88
N ALA A 112 53.89 -18.45 32.11
CA ALA A 112 52.90 -19.23 32.84
C ALA A 112 51.79 -18.36 33.44
N ASN A 113 50.57 -18.90 33.51
CA ASN A 113 49.45 -18.24 34.19
C ASN A 113 49.51 -18.34 35.72
N GLN A 114 50.40 -19.17 36.27
CA GLN A 114 50.56 -19.43 37.69
C GLN A 114 51.97 -19.08 38.17
N ALA A 115 52.07 -18.69 39.43
CA ALA A 115 53.34 -18.44 40.10
C ALA A 115 54.23 -19.71 40.14
N PRO A 116 55.56 -19.58 40.24
CA PRO A 116 56.42 -20.72 40.48
C PRO A 116 56.19 -21.25 41.91
N SER A 117 56.33 -22.56 42.08
CA SER A 117 56.36 -23.19 43.41
C SER A 117 57.52 -22.65 44.25
N VAL A 118 57.45 -22.80 45.59
CA VAL A 118 58.51 -22.30 46.50
C VAL A 118 59.91 -22.78 46.11
N GLN A 119 60.04 -24.05 45.72
CA GLN A 119 61.30 -24.65 45.26
C GLN A 119 61.80 -24.02 43.95
N PHE A 120 60.89 -23.76 43.01
CA PHE A 120 61.27 -23.17 41.74
C PHE A 120 61.56 -21.67 41.88
N GLN A 121 60.83 -20.95 42.72
CA GLN A 121 61.12 -19.56 43.08
C GLN A 121 62.51 -19.40 43.71
N GLN A 122 62.94 -20.34 44.57
CA GLN A 122 64.31 -20.38 45.08
C GLN A 122 65.33 -20.56 43.95
N THR A 123 65.04 -21.41 42.96
CA THR A 123 65.92 -21.62 41.79
C THR A 123 66.09 -20.35 40.97
N ILE A 124 65.01 -19.59 40.78
CA ILE A 124 65.02 -18.29 40.10
C ILE A 124 65.81 -17.26 40.91
N ASN A 125 65.54 -17.15 42.22
CA ASN A 125 66.20 -16.18 43.11
C ASN A 125 67.70 -16.46 43.27
N ASP A 126 68.09 -17.74 43.28
CA ASP A 126 69.49 -18.18 43.33
C ASP A 126 70.22 -17.98 41.98
N LYS A 127 69.56 -17.45 40.94
CA LYS A 127 70.08 -17.29 39.57
C LYS A 127 70.64 -18.60 38.98
N LYS A 128 69.98 -19.72 39.28
CA LYS A 128 70.36 -21.04 38.75
C LYS A 128 69.81 -21.31 37.35
N LEU A 129 68.90 -20.47 36.86
CA LEU A 129 68.50 -20.49 35.45
C LEU A 129 69.62 -19.90 34.58
N PRO A 130 69.85 -20.45 33.37
CA PRO A 130 70.75 -19.84 32.40
C PRO A 130 70.39 -18.37 32.13
N PRO A 131 71.38 -17.50 31.85
CA PRO A 131 71.15 -16.06 31.70
C PRO A 131 70.26 -15.69 30.50
N ASP A 132 70.15 -16.58 29.52
CA ASP A 132 69.31 -16.50 28.33
C ASP A 132 67.92 -17.14 28.53
N VAL A 133 67.59 -17.58 29.75
CA VAL A 133 66.28 -18.15 30.11
C VAL A 133 65.53 -17.21 31.07
N LEU A 134 64.33 -16.79 30.69
CA LEU A 134 63.46 -15.93 31.47
C LEU A 134 62.15 -16.65 31.85
N PHE A 135 61.76 -16.58 33.12
CA PHE A 135 60.47 -17.07 33.59
C PHE A 135 59.50 -15.91 33.88
N VAL A 136 58.33 -15.90 33.23
CA VAL A 136 57.35 -14.83 33.30
C VAL A 136 56.00 -15.37 33.79
N TRP A 137 55.45 -14.72 34.81
CA TRP A 137 54.11 -14.95 35.33
C TRP A 137 53.46 -13.60 35.69
N PRO A 138 52.15 -13.52 35.97
CA PRO A 138 51.43 -12.24 36.06
C PRO A 138 52.03 -11.17 36.99
N GLN A 139 52.66 -11.58 38.10
CA GLN A 139 53.27 -10.64 39.06
C GLN A 139 54.81 -10.61 38.97
N SER A 140 55.39 -11.15 37.89
CA SER A 140 56.83 -11.07 37.65
C SER A 140 57.27 -9.62 37.42
N THR A 141 58.34 -9.20 38.11
CA THR A 141 58.97 -7.89 37.95
C THR A 141 60.18 -7.91 37.02
N SER A 142 60.51 -9.07 36.44
CA SER A 142 61.62 -9.20 35.51
C SER A 142 61.36 -8.40 34.23
N GLU A 143 62.40 -7.72 33.73
CA GLU A 143 62.33 -6.96 32.48
C GLU A 143 62.08 -7.93 31.31
N ARG A 144 61.01 -7.69 30.53
CA ARG A 144 60.59 -8.53 29.41
C ARG A 144 60.97 -7.84 28.10
N HIS A 145 61.26 -8.64 27.09
CA HIS A 145 61.47 -8.12 25.74
C HIS A 145 60.20 -7.36 25.25
N PRO A 146 60.31 -6.18 24.62
CA PRO A 146 59.15 -5.38 24.17
C PRO A 146 58.21 -6.10 23.20
N ALA A 147 58.71 -7.13 22.50
CA ALA A 147 57.92 -7.96 21.59
C ALA A 147 56.99 -8.97 22.30
N LEU A 148 57.12 -9.13 23.63
CA LEU A 148 56.37 -10.14 24.39
C LEU A 148 55.22 -9.50 25.16
N PRO A 149 53.99 -10.03 25.02
CA PRO A 149 52.87 -9.60 25.85
C PRO A 149 53.06 -10.02 27.32
N PRO A 150 52.33 -9.41 28.27
CA PRO A 150 52.37 -9.85 29.65
C PRO A 150 51.82 -11.27 29.83
N ALA A 151 52.22 -11.94 30.90
CA ALA A 151 51.54 -13.15 31.35
C ALA A 151 50.21 -12.77 32.04
N TRP A 152 49.17 -13.57 31.78
CA TRP A 152 47.80 -13.33 32.28
C TRP A 152 47.35 -14.42 33.25
N GLU A 153 46.51 -14.07 34.23
CA GLU A 153 45.96 -15.04 35.21
C GLU A 153 44.89 -15.93 34.57
N SER A 154 44.07 -15.37 33.67
CA SER A 154 42.98 -16.05 32.99
C SER A 154 42.91 -15.77 31.47
N LEU A 155 42.11 -16.56 30.75
CA LEU A 155 41.79 -16.31 29.34
C LEU A 155 41.02 -15.00 29.13
N THR A 156 40.18 -14.63 30.09
CA THR A 156 39.42 -13.37 30.04
C THR A 156 40.36 -12.17 30.09
N ASP A 157 41.39 -12.23 30.94
CA ASP A 157 42.41 -11.18 31.03
C ASP A 157 43.27 -11.12 29.75
N ALA A 158 43.60 -12.29 29.18
CA ALA A 158 44.33 -12.38 27.91
C ALA A 158 43.54 -11.74 26.76
N ALA A 159 42.26 -12.08 26.63
CA ALA A 159 41.38 -11.51 25.62
C ALA A 159 41.21 -9.99 25.83
N ALA A 160 40.92 -9.55 27.06
CA ALA A 160 40.76 -8.13 27.38
C ALA A 160 42.02 -7.32 27.07
N TRP A 161 43.21 -7.86 27.38
CA TRP A 161 44.47 -7.19 27.05
C TRP A 161 44.70 -7.13 25.54
N CYS A 162 44.44 -8.21 24.81
CA CYS A 162 44.58 -8.24 23.35
C CYS A 162 43.61 -7.25 22.69
N ILE A 163 42.36 -7.17 23.16
CA ILE A 163 41.36 -6.20 22.70
C ILE A 163 41.87 -4.78 22.94
N ALA A 164 42.38 -4.48 24.14
CA ALA A 164 42.93 -3.17 24.46
C ALA A 164 44.19 -2.81 23.64
N GLN A 165 44.97 -3.78 23.15
CA GLN A 165 46.03 -3.50 22.18
C GLN A 165 45.49 -3.33 20.76
N ALA A 166 44.49 -4.12 20.35
CA ALA A 166 43.84 -3.97 19.06
C ALA A 166 43.11 -2.62 18.92
N GLU A 167 42.58 -2.06 20.01
CA GLU A 167 42.03 -0.69 20.05
C GLU A 167 43.07 0.39 19.72
N LYS A 168 44.36 0.12 19.97
CA LYS A 168 45.47 1.04 19.64
C LYS A 168 45.91 0.91 18.19
N LEU A 169 45.45 -0.11 17.48
CA LEU A 169 45.72 -0.23 16.05
C LEU A 169 44.91 0.83 15.31
N ASN A 170 45.61 1.63 14.53
CA ASN A 170 44.98 2.61 13.67
C ASN A 170 44.24 1.86 12.53
N PHE A 171 42.91 2.00 12.48
CA PHE A 171 42.04 1.58 11.36
C PHE A 171 41.92 0.08 11.08
N SER A 172 41.48 -0.68 12.09
CA SER A 172 40.86 -1.99 11.83
C SER A 172 39.44 -1.81 11.28
N LEU A 173 39.14 -2.44 10.13
CA LEU A 173 37.77 -2.53 9.58
C LEU A 173 36.88 -3.49 10.38
N LEU A 174 37.47 -4.31 11.25
CA LEU A 174 36.80 -5.19 12.21
C LEU A 174 36.76 -4.53 13.60
N SER A 175 35.71 -4.81 14.39
CA SER A 175 35.76 -4.46 15.81
C SER A 175 36.97 -5.12 16.48
N PRO A 176 37.62 -4.49 17.47
CA PRO A 176 38.79 -5.05 18.15
C PRO A 176 38.55 -6.49 18.63
N ASP A 177 37.39 -6.77 19.22
CA ASP A 177 36.99 -8.13 19.63
C ASP A 177 36.94 -9.13 18.46
N SER A 178 36.27 -8.78 17.35
CA SER A 178 36.19 -9.64 16.17
C SER A 178 37.56 -9.91 15.56
N LEU A 179 38.46 -8.91 15.58
CA LEU A 179 39.82 -9.04 15.09
C LEU A 179 40.62 -10.04 15.94
N ILE A 180 40.55 -9.96 17.27
CA ILE A 180 41.27 -10.89 18.16
C ILE A 180 40.84 -12.33 17.93
N TRP A 181 39.53 -12.60 17.86
CA TRP A 181 39.03 -13.95 17.64
C TRP A 181 39.39 -14.50 16.25
N LYS A 182 39.36 -13.64 15.23
CA LYS A 182 39.87 -13.99 13.90
C LYS A 182 41.35 -14.37 13.94
N LEU A 183 42.19 -13.54 14.55
CA LEU A 183 43.63 -13.79 14.64
C LEU A 183 43.94 -15.06 15.46
N ALA A 184 43.19 -15.31 16.54
CA ALA A 184 43.31 -16.54 17.32
C ALA A 184 42.93 -17.78 16.49
N GLY A 185 41.87 -17.70 15.69
CA GLY A 185 41.50 -18.75 14.74
C GLY A 185 42.54 -18.97 13.63
N LEU A 186 43.18 -17.91 13.15
CA LEU A 186 44.28 -18.00 12.18
C LEU A 186 45.54 -18.62 12.79
N ALA A 187 45.87 -18.27 14.04
CA ALA A 187 46.97 -18.89 14.78
C ALA A 187 46.70 -20.40 14.99
N GLN A 188 45.46 -20.76 15.37
CA GLN A 188 45.04 -22.15 15.47
C GLN A 188 45.14 -22.87 14.12
N LEU A 189 44.68 -22.25 13.03
CA LEU A 189 44.78 -22.82 11.68
C LEU A 189 46.24 -23.05 11.27
N ALA A 190 47.12 -22.08 11.54
CA ALA A 190 48.56 -22.19 11.27
C ALA A 190 49.18 -23.35 12.07
N ALA A 191 48.81 -23.50 13.34
CA ALA A 191 49.24 -24.61 14.20
C ALA A 191 48.83 -26.00 13.67
N THR A 192 47.80 -26.09 12.82
CA THR A 192 47.42 -27.37 12.18
C THR A 192 48.30 -27.79 11.01
N GLY A 193 49.17 -26.91 10.50
CA GLY A 193 49.95 -27.14 9.28
C GLY A 193 49.12 -27.14 7.98
N SER A 194 47.87 -26.66 8.03
CA SER A 194 46.96 -26.60 6.87
C SER A 194 47.22 -25.37 5.98
N ALA A 195 46.87 -25.46 4.68
CA ALA A 195 46.93 -24.31 3.78
C ALA A 195 45.94 -23.21 4.24
N PRO A 196 46.25 -21.91 4.07
CA PRO A 196 47.37 -21.34 3.31
C PRO A 196 48.71 -21.23 4.06
N ASN A 197 48.75 -21.40 5.40
CA ASN A 197 49.93 -21.15 6.23
C ASN A 197 50.67 -22.43 6.63
N LYS A 198 51.04 -23.28 5.65
CA LYS A 198 51.84 -24.51 5.90
C LYS A 198 53.19 -24.27 6.56
N GLN A 199 53.66 -23.02 6.59
CA GLN A 199 54.96 -22.64 7.14
C GLN A 199 54.91 -22.24 8.62
N HIS A 200 53.74 -22.33 9.27
CA HIS A 200 53.58 -21.96 10.68
C HIS A 200 54.00 -20.51 11.00
N ALA A 201 54.04 -19.63 10.00
CA ALA A 201 54.68 -18.33 10.09
C ALA A 201 53.74 -17.17 9.69
N PHE A 202 53.87 -16.06 10.42
CA PHE A 202 53.25 -14.78 10.13
C PHE A 202 54.35 -13.72 9.96
N HIS A 203 54.45 -13.13 8.77
CA HIS A 203 55.44 -12.07 8.51
C HIS A 203 54.89 -10.70 8.91
N ALA A 204 55.72 -9.86 9.54
CA ALA A 204 55.30 -8.54 9.98
C ALA A 204 54.80 -7.63 8.85
N LYS A 205 55.37 -7.77 7.64
CA LYS A 205 54.95 -7.05 6.43
C LYS A 205 53.52 -7.35 5.99
N ASP A 206 52.98 -8.51 6.35
CA ASP A 206 51.64 -8.98 5.93
C ASP A 206 50.57 -8.66 6.98
N LEU A 207 50.96 -8.21 8.18
CA LEU A 207 50.05 -7.90 9.30
C LEU A 207 48.99 -6.83 8.97
N PRO A 208 49.31 -5.70 8.29
CA PRO A 208 48.29 -4.71 7.94
C PRO A 208 47.14 -5.33 7.12
N ALA A 209 47.44 -6.22 6.18
CA ALA A 209 46.42 -6.90 5.38
C ALA A 209 45.58 -7.90 6.19
N LEU A 210 46.18 -8.53 7.21
CA LEU A 210 45.47 -9.42 8.14
C LEU A 210 44.48 -8.65 9.03
N PHE A 211 44.79 -7.40 9.37
CA PHE A 211 43.95 -6.53 10.20
C PHE A 211 42.80 -5.85 9.42
N GLU A 212 42.94 -5.65 8.10
CA GLU A 212 42.03 -4.83 7.26
C GLU A 212 40.95 -5.61 6.47
N GLN A 213 40.61 -6.87 6.77
CA GLN A 213 39.60 -7.56 5.94
C GLN A 213 38.17 -7.02 6.09
N LEU A 214 37.64 -6.44 5.01
CA LEU A 214 36.26 -6.01 4.82
C LEU A 214 35.32 -7.23 4.85
N ILE A 215 34.38 -7.25 5.81
CA ILE A 215 33.17 -8.09 5.69
C ILE A 215 32.16 -7.27 4.89
N VAL A 216 32.01 -7.60 3.61
CA VAL A 216 31.00 -6.99 2.74
C VAL A 216 29.65 -7.65 3.03
N GLN A 217 28.70 -6.90 3.58
CA GLN A 217 27.28 -7.29 3.67
C GLN A 217 26.46 -6.27 2.87
N LEU A 218 26.58 -6.34 1.55
CA LEU A 218 25.82 -5.49 0.63
C LEU A 218 24.33 -5.77 0.77
N GLN A 219 23.55 -4.73 1.04
CA GLN A 219 22.10 -4.79 0.85
C GLN A 219 21.80 -4.68 -0.65
N ASP A 220 21.14 -5.70 -1.18
CA ASP A 220 20.56 -5.64 -2.51
C ASP A 220 19.11 -5.17 -2.44
N PHE A 221 18.59 -4.78 -3.59
CA PHE A 221 17.17 -4.52 -3.71
C PHE A 221 16.36 -5.75 -3.27
N PRO A 222 15.28 -5.55 -2.51
CA PRO A 222 14.37 -6.65 -2.21
C PRO A 222 13.79 -7.20 -3.51
N ALA A 223 13.50 -8.51 -3.54
CA ALA A 223 12.87 -9.12 -4.70
C ALA A 223 11.51 -8.45 -4.96
N PRO A 224 11.27 -7.94 -6.18
CA PRO A 224 9.96 -7.38 -6.49
C PRO A 224 8.88 -8.47 -6.43
N PRO A 225 7.61 -8.10 -6.17
CA PRO A 225 6.51 -9.05 -6.22
C PRO A 225 6.46 -9.76 -7.57
N ALA A 226 6.11 -11.06 -7.56
CA ALA A 226 6.01 -11.86 -8.77
C ALA A 226 5.06 -11.23 -9.82
N PHE A 227 3.99 -10.59 -9.35
CA PHE A 227 3.05 -9.81 -10.16
C PHE A 227 2.96 -8.39 -9.59
N TYR A 228 3.79 -7.49 -10.12
CA TYR A 228 3.71 -6.08 -9.77
C TYR A 228 2.56 -5.40 -10.53
N ARG A 229 1.69 -4.69 -9.80
CA ARG A 229 0.58 -3.91 -10.36
C ARG A 229 0.82 -2.42 -10.08
N PRO A 230 0.96 -1.58 -11.12
CA PRO A 230 1.18 -0.14 -10.95
C PRO A 230 0.06 0.53 -10.15
N GLN A 231 0.42 1.52 -9.35
CA GLN A 231 -0.55 2.35 -8.62
C GLN A 231 -1.05 3.52 -9.47
N LYS A 232 -2.14 4.16 -9.02
CA LYS A 232 -2.69 5.36 -9.67
C LYS A 232 -1.64 6.47 -9.73
N LEU A 233 -1.42 7.03 -10.92
CA LEU A 233 -0.46 8.12 -11.17
C LEU A 233 0.92 7.85 -10.53
N GLU A 234 1.36 6.59 -10.59
CA GLU A 234 2.59 6.16 -9.94
C GLU A 234 3.81 6.96 -10.44
N PRO A 235 4.64 7.52 -9.53
CA PRO A 235 5.77 8.32 -9.92
C PRO A 235 6.84 7.49 -10.64
N SER A 236 7.44 8.08 -11.69
CA SER A 236 8.64 7.51 -12.31
C SER A 236 9.79 7.48 -11.30
N LEU A 237 10.60 6.42 -11.30
CA LEU A 237 11.82 6.35 -10.47
C LEU A 237 12.89 7.32 -10.98
N ALA A 238 13.08 7.39 -12.30
CA ALA A 238 14.00 8.33 -12.92
C ALA A 238 13.36 9.74 -13.00
N SER A 239 14.07 10.72 -12.46
CA SER A 239 13.72 12.15 -12.47
C SER A 239 14.99 12.98 -12.47
N ASP A 240 14.89 14.22 -12.94
CA ASP A 240 15.97 15.22 -12.85
C ASP A 240 16.12 15.82 -11.46
N GLU A 241 15.12 15.63 -10.60
CA GLU A 241 15.17 16.03 -9.19
C GLU A 241 16.25 15.26 -8.45
N ARG A 242 17.07 16.01 -7.69
CA ARG A 242 18.19 15.44 -6.97
C ARG A 242 17.78 14.70 -5.71
N VAL A 243 16.77 15.19 -4.99
CA VAL A 243 16.27 14.56 -3.76
C VAL A 243 14.75 14.50 -3.85
N ARG A 244 14.20 13.30 -3.66
CA ARG A 244 12.77 13.06 -3.69
C ARG A 244 12.35 12.32 -2.44
N ILE A 245 11.14 12.60 -1.97
CA ILE A 245 10.56 11.95 -0.80
C ILE A 245 9.31 11.21 -1.27
N ILE A 246 9.33 9.88 -1.20
CA ILE A 246 8.15 9.06 -1.44
C ILE A 246 7.59 8.65 -0.08
N CYS A 247 6.46 9.22 0.30
CA CYS A 247 5.87 9.06 1.62
C CYS A 247 4.52 8.35 1.53
N GLY A 248 4.32 7.35 2.39
CA GLY A 248 3.05 6.62 2.47
C GLY A 248 3.04 5.67 3.66
N LEU A 249 1.85 5.21 4.06
CA LEU A 249 1.70 4.28 5.18
C LEU A 249 2.49 2.98 4.96
N SER A 250 2.69 2.22 6.04
CA SER A 250 3.16 0.84 5.92
C SER A 250 2.22 0.05 5.00
N GLY A 251 2.76 -0.86 4.19
CA GLY A 251 1.95 -1.62 3.24
C GLY A 251 1.52 -0.89 1.95
N ALA A 252 1.81 0.41 1.79
CA ALA A 252 1.49 1.18 0.59
C ALA A 252 2.31 0.81 -0.68
N GLY A 253 3.16 -0.21 -0.61
CA GLY A 253 3.93 -0.68 -1.77
C GLY A 253 5.18 0.14 -2.12
N LYS A 254 5.66 1.06 -1.25
CA LYS A 254 6.87 1.88 -1.50
C LYS A 254 8.09 1.05 -1.91
N THR A 255 8.43 0.04 -1.11
CA THR A 255 9.59 -0.83 -1.33
C THR A 255 9.40 -1.70 -2.58
N ALA A 256 8.18 -2.20 -2.83
CA ALA A 256 7.84 -2.96 -4.03
C ALA A 256 7.96 -2.10 -5.30
N TRP A 257 7.48 -0.85 -5.26
CA TRP A 257 7.64 0.14 -6.32
C TRP A 257 9.12 0.40 -6.61
N ALA A 258 9.91 0.67 -5.58
CA ALA A 258 11.34 0.94 -5.72
C ALA A 258 12.09 -0.25 -6.35
N ALA A 259 11.80 -1.48 -5.91
CA ALA A 259 12.39 -2.69 -6.46
C ALA A 259 11.97 -2.93 -7.92
N GLN A 260 10.68 -2.80 -8.22
CA GLN A 260 10.20 -3.00 -9.59
C GLN A 260 10.73 -1.93 -10.53
N ALA A 261 10.69 -0.67 -10.14
CA ALA A 261 11.13 0.42 -10.99
C ALA A 261 12.65 0.38 -11.22
N ALA A 262 13.44 -0.14 -10.26
CA ALA A 262 14.87 -0.34 -10.42
C ALA A 262 15.21 -1.38 -11.49
N LEU A 263 14.38 -2.43 -11.68
CA LEU A 263 14.59 -3.42 -12.75
C LEU A 263 14.55 -2.81 -14.15
N HIS A 264 13.78 -1.74 -14.33
CA HIS A 264 13.60 -1.05 -15.60
C HIS A 264 14.42 0.23 -15.70
N CYS A 265 15.25 0.53 -14.69
CA CYS A 265 16.07 1.73 -14.66
C CYS A 265 17.40 1.51 -15.38
N SER A 266 17.74 2.40 -16.30
CA SER A 266 19.03 2.40 -16.98
C SER A 266 20.15 3.12 -16.20
N GLN A 267 19.82 3.76 -15.08
CA GLN A 267 20.79 4.46 -14.23
C GLN A 267 21.47 3.50 -13.26
N LEU A 268 22.63 3.92 -12.74
CA LEU A 268 23.30 3.19 -11.67
C LEU A 268 22.45 3.30 -10.39
N CYS A 269 21.92 2.20 -9.90
CA CYS A 269 21.02 2.19 -8.74
C CYS A 269 21.62 1.44 -7.54
N ALA A 270 21.37 1.96 -6.35
CA ALA A 270 21.66 1.30 -5.08
C ALA A 270 20.48 1.42 -4.11
N TYR A 271 20.34 0.44 -3.23
CA TYR A 271 19.31 0.37 -2.22
C TYR A 271 19.95 0.21 -0.84
N TYR A 272 19.41 0.90 0.16
CA TYR A 272 19.85 0.77 1.53
C TYR A 272 18.67 1.01 2.50
N ASP A 273 18.33 0.02 3.31
CA ASP A 273 17.39 0.16 4.42
C ASP A 273 18.09 0.78 5.64
N THR A 274 17.60 1.95 6.05
CA THR A 274 18.13 2.68 7.19
C THR A 274 17.75 2.08 8.54
N GLY A 275 16.76 1.18 8.60
CA GLY A 275 16.44 0.33 9.75
C GLY A 275 16.54 1.02 11.12
N ASP A 276 17.13 0.32 12.10
CA ASP A 276 17.45 0.86 13.43
C ASP A 276 18.87 1.43 13.51
N LEU A 277 19.41 1.93 12.38
CA LEU A 277 20.75 2.50 12.34
C LEU A 277 20.82 3.79 13.17
N PRO A 278 21.80 3.94 14.08
CA PRO A 278 22.04 5.21 14.76
C PRO A 278 22.34 6.31 13.73
N GLY A 279 21.61 7.43 13.79
CA GLY A 279 21.70 8.53 12.80
C GLY A 279 23.12 8.95 12.39
N PRO A 280 24.06 9.15 13.34
CA PRO A 280 25.44 9.54 13.02
C PRO A 280 26.22 8.52 12.19
N ALA A 281 25.81 7.25 12.17
CA ALA A 281 26.48 6.18 11.42
C ALA A 281 26.03 6.09 9.96
N LEU A 282 25.04 6.89 9.52
CA LEU A 282 24.50 6.82 8.16
C LEU A 282 25.59 7.03 7.10
N ALA A 283 26.32 8.15 7.18
CA ALA A 283 27.29 8.51 6.15
C ALA A 283 28.43 7.48 6.03
N SER A 284 29.01 7.04 7.15
CA SER A 284 30.08 6.04 7.13
C SER A 284 29.61 4.69 6.60
N THR A 285 28.37 4.30 6.92
CA THR A 285 27.80 3.03 6.45
C THR A 285 27.50 3.08 4.96
N LEU A 286 26.88 4.16 4.46
CA LEU A 286 26.63 4.35 3.04
C LEU A 286 27.93 4.31 2.24
N VAL A 287 28.97 5.01 2.68
CA VAL A 287 30.27 4.97 1.98
C VAL A 287 30.82 3.55 1.91
N ARG A 288 30.77 2.80 3.01
CA ARG A 288 31.27 1.42 3.05
C ARG A 288 30.55 0.53 2.03
N GLU A 289 29.22 0.58 2.00
CA GLU A 289 28.43 -0.24 1.08
C GLU A 289 28.59 0.21 -0.38
N LEU A 290 28.55 1.52 -0.64
CA LEU A 290 28.62 2.06 -2.00
C LEU A 290 30.03 1.94 -2.60
N ALA A 291 31.07 2.21 -1.83
CA ALA A 291 32.44 2.05 -2.30
C ALA A 291 32.74 0.59 -2.63
N ALA A 292 32.24 -0.36 -1.84
CA ALA A 292 32.38 -1.78 -2.15
C ALA A 292 31.67 -2.20 -3.45
N LYS A 293 30.52 -1.60 -3.76
CA LYS A 293 29.72 -1.92 -4.97
C LYS A 293 30.26 -1.28 -6.24
N PHE A 294 30.79 -0.06 -6.15
CA PHE A 294 31.06 0.79 -7.32
C PHE A 294 32.53 1.20 -7.50
N ALA A 295 33.40 0.97 -6.51
CA ALA A 295 34.83 1.10 -6.76
C ALA A 295 35.31 -0.08 -7.61
N THR A 296 36.21 0.18 -8.56
CA THR A 296 36.87 -0.86 -9.35
C THR A 296 37.61 -1.84 -8.42
N PRO A 297 37.78 -3.12 -8.80
CA PRO A 297 38.51 -4.12 -8.01
C PRO A 297 40.00 -3.80 -7.78
N ASP A 298 40.47 -2.65 -8.28
CA ASP A 298 41.81 -2.14 -7.99
C ASP A 298 41.86 -1.63 -6.53
N ARG A 299 42.73 -2.24 -5.73
CA ARG A 299 42.89 -1.98 -4.29
C ARG A 299 43.23 -0.52 -4.00
N ASP A 300 43.82 0.20 -4.97
CA ASP A 300 44.15 1.61 -4.82
C ASP A 300 42.93 2.54 -4.88
N GLY A 301 41.84 2.15 -5.55
CA GLY A 301 40.60 2.94 -5.63
C GLY A 301 39.85 2.97 -4.31
N LEU A 302 39.65 1.79 -3.70
CA LEU A 302 39.01 1.65 -2.39
C LEU A 302 39.77 2.37 -1.27
N ARG A 303 41.12 2.29 -1.27
CA ARG A 303 41.96 2.98 -0.28
C ARG A 303 41.91 4.51 -0.40
N LYS A 304 41.71 5.05 -1.61
CA LYS A 304 41.53 6.49 -1.82
C LYS A 304 40.18 7.00 -1.32
N ILE A 305 39.15 6.16 -1.34
CA ILE A 305 37.80 6.52 -0.87
C ILE A 305 37.70 6.35 0.66
N LEU A 306 38.21 5.23 1.18
CA LEU A 306 38.22 4.89 2.60
C LEU A 306 39.53 5.35 3.25
N LEU A 307 39.80 6.65 3.22
CA LEU A 307 41.01 7.21 3.83
C LEU A 307 41.03 6.97 5.34
N PRO A 308 42.14 6.45 5.90
CA PRO A 308 42.29 6.29 7.34
C PRO A 308 42.19 7.65 8.04
N GLY A 309 41.13 7.87 8.83
CA GLY A 309 40.94 9.05 9.69
C GLY A 309 39.90 10.05 9.21
N ALA A 310 39.33 9.85 8.03
CA ALA A 310 38.26 10.68 7.51
C ALA A 310 36.95 10.43 8.27
N SER A 311 36.20 11.49 8.57
CA SER A 311 34.82 11.37 9.05
C SER A 311 33.93 10.74 7.98
N GLY A 312 32.80 10.12 8.39
CA GLY A 312 31.87 9.48 7.45
C GLY A 312 31.40 10.41 6.32
N TYR A 313 31.19 11.71 6.60
CA TYR A 313 30.80 12.70 5.61
C TYR A 313 31.95 13.12 4.68
N GLU A 314 33.19 13.15 5.16
CA GLU A 314 34.36 13.41 4.31
C GLU A 314 34.60 12.24 3.35
N ALA A 315 34.49 11.01 3.84
CA ALA A 315 34.57 9.83 3.00
C ALA A 315 33.44 9.82 1.94
N LEU A 316 32.24 10.31 2.29
CA LEU A 316 31.12 10.43 1.36
C LEU A 316 31.36 11.49 0.28
N ARG A 317 31.96 12.64 0.64
CA ARG A 317 32.41 13.65 -0.34
C ARG A 317 33.49 13.10 -1.28
N THR A 318 34.43 12.32 -0.75
CA THR A 318 35.47 11.69 -1.56
C THR A 318 34.88 10.67 -2.52
N PHE A 319 33.91 9.86 -2.07
CA PHE A 319 33.17 8.94 -2.94
C PHE A 319 32.37 9.67 -4.03
N ASP A 320 31.70 10.77 -3.67
CA ASP A 320 30.97 11.60 -4.63
C ASP A 320 31.89 12.21 -5.71
N THR A 321 33.08 12.67 -5.30
CA THR A 321 34.11 13.18 -6.22
C THR A 321 34.63 12.07 -7.14
N PHE A 322 34.76 10.84 -6.63
CA PHE A 322 35.12 9.69 -7.44
C PHE A 322 34.06 9.38 -8.51
N LEU A 323 32.77 9.47 -8.18
CA LEU A 323 31.69 9.32 -9.16
C LEU A 323 31.73 10.42 -10.23
N ASP A 324 31.95 11.67 -9.83
CA ASP A 324 32.10 12.81 -10.75
C ASP A 324 33.26 12.61 -11.75
N GLN A 325 34.42 12.14 -11.26
CA GLN A 325 35.59 11.84 -12.10
C GLN A 325 35.32 10.73 -13.13
N GLN A 326 34.38 9.82 -12.84
CA GLN A 326 33.95 8.78 -13.77
C GLN A 326 32.81 9.24 -14.70
N GLY A 327 32.29 10.46 -14.52
CA GLY A 327 31.10 10.92 -15.23
C GLY A 327 29.84 10.12 -14.87
N ALA A 328 29.82 9.48 -13.70
CA ALA A 328 28.73 8.62 -13.24
C ALA A 328 27.78 9.39 -12.30
N THR A 329 26.48 9.14 -12.42
CA THR A 329 25.47 9.59 -11.47
C THR A 329 24.84 8.36 -10.83
N LEU A 330 24.77 8.34 -9.49
CA LEU A 330 24.19 7.26 -8.71
C LEU A 330 22.79 7.66 -8.24
N LEU A 331 21.80 6.78 -8.44
CA LEU A 331 20.49 6.88 -7.82
C LEU A 331 20.45 5.97 -6.58
N LEU A 332 20.41 6.58 -5.40
CA LEU A 332 20.38 5.90 -4.12
C LEU A 332 18.98 5.95 -3.49
N ILE A 333 18.41 4.76 -3.25
CA ILE A 333 17.15 4.61 -2.53
C ILE A 333 17.46 4.34 -1.06
N LEU A 334 16.97 5.22 -0.19
CA LEU A 334 17.05 5.05 1.27
C LEU A 334 15.68 4.64 1.79
N ASP A 335 15.55 3.37 2.17
CA ASP A 335 14.33 2.86 2.79
C ASP A 335 14.28 3.21 4.28
N ASN A 336 13.07 3.37 4.81
CA ASN A 336 12.78 3.81 6.18
C ASN A 336 13.45 5.13 6.61
N ALA A 337 13.78 6.01 5.67
CA ALA A 337 14.57 7.23 5.93
C ALA A 337 13.94 8.15 7.01
N HIS A 338 12.62 8.12 7.18
CA HIS A 338 11.90 8.81 8.26
C HIS A 338 12.41 8.52 9.68
N ARG A 339 13.09 7.38 9.91
CA ARG A 339 13.69 7.00 11.20
C ARG A 339 14.99 7.73 11.50
N VAL A 340 15.66 8.26 10.47
CA VAL A 340 16.93 8.97 10.64
C VAL A 340 16.66 10.41 11.10
N PRO A 341 17.39 10.94 12.10
CA PRO A 341 17.32 12.34 12.47
C PRO A 341 17.59 13.28 11.29
N VAL A 342 16.84 14.38 11.22
CA VAL A 342 16.87 15.30 10.07
C VAL A 342 18.24 15.93 9.86
N GLU A 343 18.95 16.25 10.93
CA GLU A 343 20.32 16.77 10.89
C GLU A 343 21.26 15.83 10.13
N ASN A 344 21.22 14.52 10.41
CA ASN A 344 22.07 13.54 9.76
C ASN A 344 21.69 13.32 8.28
N LEU A 345 20.38 13.27 7.98
CA LEU A 345 19.92 13.20 6.59
C LEU A 345 20.36 14.42 5.80
N ARG A 346 20.09 15.62 6.30
CA ARG A 346 20.43 16.88 5.64
C ARG A 346 21.93 16.96 5.38
N ASP A 347 22.77 16.60 6.35
CA ASP A 347 24.21 16.66 6.22
C ASP A 347 24.73 15.62 5.20
N THR A 348 24.09 14.44 5.12
CA THR A 348 24.36 13.41 4.08
C THR A 348 24.00 13.91 2.68
N LEU A 349 22.82 14.53 2.54
CA LEU A 349 22.35 15.10 1.28
C LEU A 349 23.27 16.25 0.82
N ASN A 350 23.69 17.12 1.74
CA ASN A 350 24.57 18.24 1.43
C ASN A 350 26.02 17.82 1.13
N ALA A 351 26.45 16.64 1.57
CA ALA A 351 27.80 16.13 1.36
C ALA A 351 28.06 15.62 -0.06
N THR A 352 27.04 15.51 -0.91
CA THR A 352 27.14 14.87 -2.23
C THR A 352 26.73 15.83 -3.35
N LYS A 353 26.95 15.50 -4.62
CA LYS A 353 26.53 16.21 -5.84
C LYS A 353 26.08 15.26 -6.93
N CYS A 354 26.80 14.17 -7.13
CA CYS A 354 26.54 13.16 -8.16
C CYS A 354 25.62 12.03 -7.68
N ILE A 355 25.20 12.07 -6.41
CA ILE A 355 24.22 11.14 -5.85
C ILE A 355 22.84 11.79 -5.81
N ARG A 356 21.88 11.16 -6.51
CA ARG A 356 20.44 11.45 -6.43
C ARG A 356 19.82 10.54 -5.39
N PHE A 357 18.91 11.08 -4.57
CA PHE A 357 18.31 10.37 -3.44
C PHE A 357 16.81 10.20 -3.64
N VAL A 358 16.32 9.00 -3.38
CA VAL A 358 14.89 8.71 -3.21
C VAL A 358 14.69 8.21 -1.79
N LEU A 359 14.05 9.02 -0.96
CA LEU A 359 13.79 8.72 0.44
C LEU A 359 12.42 8.04 0.56
N LEU A 360 12.39 6.76 0.90
CA LEU A 360 11.14 6.06 1.20
C LEU A 360 10.80 6.28 2.68
N CYS A 361 9.68 6.94 2.91
CA CYS A 361 9.29 7.41 4.22
C CYS A 361 7.90 6.90 4.60
N GLN A 362 7.70 6.70 5.90
CA GLN A 362 6.37 6.74 6.49
C GLN A 362 6.10 8.17 6.97
N PRO A 363 4.82 8.58 7.06
CA PRO A 363 4.49 9.87 7.64
C PRO A 363 5.01 9.98 9.08
N HIS A 364 5.88 10.96 9.31
CA HIS A 364 6.62 11.11 10.56
C HIS A 364 7.08 12.57 10.73
N ASP A 365 7.31 13.01 11.97
CA ASP A 365 7.74 14.39 12.27
C ASP A 365 9.07 14.75 11.58
N ASN A 366 10.02 13.82 11.54
CA ASN A 366 11.30 13.99 10.83
C ASN A 366 11.11 14.32 9.34
N VAL A 367 10.11 13.73 8.67
CA VAL A 367 9.86 14.02 7.25
C VAL A 367 9.41 15.46 7.08
N ARG A 368 8.54 15.92 7.97
CA ARG A 368 8.01 17.29 7.94
C ARG A 368 9.08 18.33 8.25
N GLU A 369 9.93 18.05 9.23
CA GLU A 369 11.07 18.90 9.54
C GLU A 369 12.06 18.94 8.36
N LEU A 370 12.31 17.82 7.70
CA LEU A 370 13.12 17.78 6.47
C LEU A 370 12.50 18.64 5.36
N GLU A 371 11.20 18.52 5.09
CA GLU A 371 10.48 19.38 4.13
C GLU A 371 10.62 20.87 4.48
N ALA A 372 10.49 21.23 5.76
CA ALA A 372 10.60 22.62 6.21
C ALA A 372 12.01 23.20 6.06
N VAL A 373 13.04 22.39 6.30
CA VAL A 373 14.44 22.83 6.24
C VAL A 373 14.99 22.82 4.80
N THR A 374 14.47 21.95 3.93
CA THR A 374 14.99 21.77 2.56
C THR A 374 14.11 22.38 1.47
N GLY A 375 12.83 22.67 1.76
CA GLY A 375 11.83 23.10 0.78
C GLY A 375 11.28 21.98 -0.11
N LEU A 376 11.69 20.73 0.11
CA LEU A 376 11.21 19.57 -0.64
C LEU A 376 9.72 19.32 -0.40
N GLN A 377 9.06 18.72 -1.39
CA GLN A 377 7.68 18.26 -1.30
C GLN A 377 7.65 16.74 -1.37
N ARG A 378 6.92 16.09 -0.46
CA ARG A 378 6.67 14.66 -0.56
C ARG A 378 5.70 14.30 -1.69
N GLU A 379 6.01 13.21 -2.37
CA GLU A 379 5.15 12.50 -3.31
C GLU A 379 4.50 11.31 -2.60
N ALA A 380 3.31 10.89 -3.07
CA ALA A 380 2.56 9.79 -2.47
C ALA A 380 2.25 8.71 -3.51
N LEU A 381 2.16 7.47 -3.05
CA LEU A 381 1.61 6.36 -3.82
C LEU A 381 0.11 6.28 -3.51
N LEU A 382 -0.72 6.41 -4.55
CA LEU A 382 -2.17 6.62 -4.42
C LEU A 382 -2.99 5.33 -4.33
N GLY A 383 -2.32 4.18 -4.14
CA GLY A 383 -2.98 2.87 -4.11
C GLY A 383 -3.48 2.41 -5.48
N TRP A 384 -4.20 1.30 -5.45
CA TRP A 384 -4.82 0.67 -6.60
C TRP A 384 -6.19 1.26 -6.93
N ASP A 385 -6.52 1.30 -8.21
CA ASP A 385 -7.88 1.54 -8.68
C ASP A 385 -8.77 0.30 -8.55
N ILE A 386 -10.06 0.47 -8.83
CA ILE A 386 -11.05 -0.59 -8.68
C ILE A 386 -10.72 -1.78 -9.58
N ASP A 387 -10.28 -1.55 -10.83
CA ASP A 387 -9.88 -2.60 -11.78
C ASP A 387 -8.69 -3.40 -11.25
N THR A 388 -7.69 -2.71 -10.70
CA THR A 388 -6.49 -3.35 -10.15
C THR A 388 -6.81 -4.12 -8.87
N VAL A 389 -7.72 -3.61 -8.03
CA VAL A 389 -8.25 -4.34 -6.87
C VAL A 389 -8.99 -5.60 -7.32
N ALA A 390 -9.88 -5.49 -8.31
CA ALA A 390 -10.64 -6.63 -8.83
C ALA A 390 -9.71 -7.71 -9.37
N ALA A 391 -8.72 -7.34 -10.18
CA ALA A 391 -7.74 -8.27 -10.72
C ALA A 391 -6.87 -8.92 -9.63
N ALA A 392 -6.51 -8.19 -8.57
CA ALA A 392 -5.73 -8.75 -7.46
C ALA A 392 -6.55 -9.75 -6.61
N VAL A 393 -7.86 -9.55 -6.50
CA VAL A 393 -8.77 -10.48 -5.82
C VAL A 393 -8.96 -11.75 -6.67
N ASP A 394 -9.17 -11.59 -7.98
CA ASP A 394 -9.33 -12.68 -8.93
C ASP A 394 -8.10 -13.60 -8.97
N ASP A 395 -6.88 -13.03 -9.01
CA ASP A 395 -5.62 -13.79 -8.94
C ASP A 395 -5.51 -14.68 -7.67
N LEU A 396 -6.16 -14.26 -6.58
CA LEU A 396 -6.18 -14.99 -5.30
C LEU A 396 -7.34 -16.01 -5.23
N GLY A 397 -8.21 -16.06 -6.24
CA GLY A 397 -9.39 -16.92 -6.31
C GLY A 397 -10.61 -16.37 -5.59
N GLY A 398 -10.67 -15.05 -5.34
CA GLY A 398 -11.85 -14.39 -4.79
C GLY A 398 -12.70 -13.74 -5.88
N TYR A 399 -13.92 -13.34 -5.52
CA TYR A 399 -14.85 -12.64 -6.41
C TYR A 399 -15.69 -11.63 -5.61
N ALA A 400 -16.22 -10.62 -6.31
CA ALA A 400 -17.10 -9.61 -5.74
C ALA A 400 -17.97 -8.96 -6.80
N THR A 401 -19.06 -8.33 -6.39
CA THR A 401 -19.74 -7.33 -7.23
C THR A 401 -18.83 -6.11 -7.45
N ALA A 402 -19.11 -5.28 -8.46
CA ALA A 402 -18.40 -4.01 -8.64
C ALA A 402 -18.45 -3.14 -7.37
N GLN A 403 -19.59 -3.13 -6.68
CA GLN A 403 -19.75 -2.44 -5.41
C GLN A 403 -18.85 -3.03 -4.31
N GLY A 404 -18.75 -4.36 -4.22
CA GLY A 404 -17.86 -5.05 -3.29
C GLY A 404 -16.38 -4.69 -3.51
N TYR A 405 -15.93 -4.62 -4.76
CA TYR A 405 -14.57 -4.17 -5.07
C TYR A 405 -14.33 -2.71 -4.67
N GLU A 406 -15.29 -1.82 -4.91
CA GLU A 406 -15.17 -0.42 -4.48
C GLU A 406 -15.19 -0.29 -2.95
N GLN A 407 -16.01 -1.09 -2.26
CA GLN A 407 -16.04 -1.14 -0.80
C GLN A 407 -14.70 -1.64 -0.25
N LEU A 408 -14.13 -2.69 -0.82
CA LEU A 408 -12.81 -3.20 -0.45
C LEU A 408 -11.71 -2.16 -0.70
N ARG A 409 -11.73 -1.50 -1.87
CA ARG A 409 -10.79 -0.41 -2.20
C ARG A 409 -10.92 0.73 -1.19
N THR A 410 -12.14 1.14 -0.85
CA THR A 410 -12.40 2.21 0.11
C THR A 410 -12.00 1.81 1.53
N TYR A 411 -12.22 0.56 1.95
CA TYR A 411 -11.84 0.09 3.28
C TYR A 411 -10.31 0.05 3.47
N THR A 412 -9.60 -0.40 2.44
CA THR A 412 -8.14 -0.59 2.48
C THR A 412 -7.34 0.63 2.02
N GLY A 413 -8.02 1.69 1.56
CA GLY A 413 -7.39 2.79 0.83
C GLY A 413 -6.75 2.37 -0.51
N GLY A 414 -7.09 1.19 -1.04
CA GLY A 414 -6.46 0.59 -2.21
C GLY A 414 -5.00 0.21 -1.99
N LEU A 415 -4.53 0.15 -0.74
CA LEU A 415 -3.12 -0.13 -0.46
C LEU A 415 -2.80 -1.62 -0.74
N PRO A 416 -1.77 -1.93 -1.55
CA PRO A 416 -1.53 -3.28 -2.06
C PRO A 416 -1.52 -4.39 -1.00
N LEU A 417 -0.82 -4.17 0.11
CA LEU A 417 -0.73 -5.15 1.19
C LEU A 417 -2.08 -5.44 1.84
N TYR A 418 -2.89 -4.40 2.05
CA TYR A 418 -4.17 -4.49 2.75
C TYR A 418 -5.25 -5.12 1.86
N VAL A 419 -5.28 -4.75 0.57
CA VAL A 419 -6.14 -5.40 -0.42
C VAL A 419 -5.84 -6.90 -0.49
N GLN A 420 -4.56 -7.28 -0.64
CA GLN A 420 -4.17 -8.68 -0.73
C GLN A 420 -4.45 -9.45 0.57
N SER A 421 -4.25 -8.83 1.74
CA SER A 421 -4.55 -9.46 3.03
C SER A 421 -6.05 -9.70 3.19
N ALA A 422 -6.88 -8.71 2.89
CA ALA A 422 -8.34 -8.84 3.01
C ALA A 422 -8.88 -9.87 1.99
N ALA A 423 -8.38 -9.86 0.75
CA ALA A 423 -8.74 -10.85 -0.26
C ALA A 423 -8.39 -12.28 0.18
N LYS A 424 -7.22 -12.51 0.80
CA LYS A 424 -6.85 -13.82 1.37
C LYS A 424 -7.79 -14.27 2.48
N ILE A 425 -8.26 -13.35 3.32
CA ILE A 425 -9.27 -13.63 4.36
C ILE A 425 -10.59 -14.01 3.69
N ALA A 426 -11.04 -13.26 2.67
CA ALA A 426 -12.26 -13.60 1.91
C ALA A 426 -12.19 -15.02 1.31
N VAL A 427 -11.07 -15.39 0.72
CA VAL A 427 -10.85 -16.73 0.13
C VAL A 427 -10.85 -17.83 1.19
N THR A 428 -10.24 -17.58 2.35
CA THR A 428 -10.08 -18.61 3.39
C THR A 428 -11.35 -18.80 4.22
N GLU A 429 -12.02 -17.70 4.60
CA GLU A 429 -13.11 -17.70 5.59
C GLU A 429 -14.50 -17.47 4.97
N TYR A 430 -14.57 -16.86 3.78
CA TYR A 430 -15.84 -16.41 3.16
C TYR A 430 -16.10 -17.06 1.79
N GLY A 431 -15.43 -18.17 1.49
CA GLY A 431 -15.60 -18.90 0.22
C GLY A 431 -15.24 -18.08 -1.02
N GLY A 432 -14.36 -17.09 -0.87
CA GLY A 432 -13.95 -16.18 -1.93
C GLY A 432 -14.84 -14.94 -2.09
N ASN A 433 -15.97 -14.84 -1.39
CA ASN A 433 -16.91 -13.74 -1.56
C ASN A 433 -16.48 -12.50 -0.75
N VAL A 434 -16.01 -11.47 -1.46
CA VAL A 434 -15.56 -10.21 -0.83
C VAL A 434 -16.73 -9.35 -0.37
N ASP A 435 -17.90 -9.41 -1.01
CA ASP A 435 -19.07 -8.62 -0.58
C ASP A 435 -19.48 -8.97 0.85
N VAL A 436 -19.45 -10.27 1.21
CA VAL A 436 -19.76 -10.75 2.56
C VAL A 436 -18.73 -10.26 3.58
N LEU A 437 -17.44 -10.37 3.25
CA LEU A 437 -16.38 -9.83 4.11
C LEU A 437 -16.54 -8.33 4.33
N CYS A 438 -16.78 -7.56 3.26
CA CYS A 438 -16.97 -6.11 3.37
C CYS A 438 -18.18 -5.74 4.22
N ALA A 439 -19.27 -6.50 4.17
CA ALA A 439 -20.43 -6.31 5.03
C ALA A 439 -20.10 -6.52 6.51
N GLU A 440 -19.34 -7.57 6.86
CA GLU A 440 -18.91 -7.82 8.25
C GLU A 440 -17.89 -6.80 8.73
N LEU A 441 -16.93 -6.39 7.88
CA LEU A 441 -15.95 -5.36 8.22
C LEU A 441 -16.61 -4.00 8.52
N GLN A 442 -17.70 -3.66 7.82
CA GLN A 442 -18.47 -2.43 8.10
C GLN A 442 -19.16 -2.47 9.46
N GLN A 443 -19.57 -3.65 9.92
CA GLN A 443 -20.22 -3.87 11.20
C GLN A 443 -19.21 -4.20 12.32
N GLN A 444 -17.92 -4.31 11.98
CA GLN A 444 -16.85 -4.74 12.90
C GLN A 444 -17.10 -6.13 13.52
N GLU A 445 -17.78 -7.00 12.77
CA GLU A 445 -18.14 -8.36 13.20
C GLU A 445 -17.18 -9.44 12.66
N ASN A 446 -16.13 -9.03 11.91
CA ASN A 446 -15.16 -9.95 11.34
C ASN A 446 -14.42 -10.74 12.44
N SER A 447 -14.31 -12.05 12.24
CA SER A 447 -13.69 -12.95 13.22
C SER A 447 -12.15 -12.96 13.18
N VAL A 448 -11.56 -12.51 12.06
CA VAL A 448 -10.12 -12.50 11.84
C VAL A 448 -9.65 -11.06 11.63
N GLU A 449 -8.61 -10.65 12.38
CA GLU A 449 -7.96 -9.36 12.18
C GLU A 449 -7.24 -9.32 10.83
N THR A 450 -7.50 -8.26 10.08
CA THR A 450 -6.81 -7.92 8.84
C THR A 450 -5.38 -7.45 9.13
N ALA A 451 -4.45 -7.60 8.17
CA ALA A 451 -3.10 -7.05 8.32
C ALA A 451 -3.10 -5.53 8.55
N GLN A 452 -4.11 -4.83 8.01
CA GLN A 452 -4.34 -3.41 8.23
C GLN A 452 -4.56 -3.11 9.73
N GLU A 453 -5.45 -3.85 10.38
CA GLU A 453 -5.71 -3.71 11.82
C GLU A 453 -4.45 -4.01 12.63
N VAL A 454 -3.77 -5.13 12.37
CA VAL A 454 -2.57 -5.52 13.12
C VAL A 454 -1.44 -4.50 12.98
N ILE A 455 -1.18 -4.01 11.76
CA ILE A 455 -0.05 -3.11 11.47
C ILE A 455 -0.33 -1.69 11.96
N LEU A 456 -1.51 -1.15 11.67
CA LEU A 456 -1.82 0.25 11.99
C LEU A 456 -2.24 0.45 13.45
N THR A 457 -2.70 -0.59 14.15
CA THR A 457 -3.06 -0.50 15.59
C THR A 457 -1.89 0.02 16.43
N ARG A 458 -0.65 -0.40 16.14
CA ARG A 458 0.54 0.09 16.88
C ARG A 458 0.76 1.59 16.71
N ILE A 459 0.54 2.09 15.49
CA ILE A 459 0.65 3.53 15.18
C ILE A 459 -0.47 4.29 15.89
N TYR A 460 -1.69 3.77 15.81
CA TYR A 460 -2.87 4.38 16.44
C TYR A 460 -2.75 4.44 17.98
N GLN A 461 -2.29 3.35 18.60
CA GLN A 461 -2.03 3.26 20.04
C GLN A 461 -0.89 4.16 20.51
N GLY A 462 0.05 4.53 19.63
CA GLY A 462 1.13 5.46 19.93
C GLY A 462 0.69 6.91 20.09
N PHE A 463 -0.52 7.27 19.66
CA PHE A 463 -1.06 8.63 19.82
C PHE A 463 -1.56 8.89 21.25
N ASP A 464 -1.50 10.16 21.67
CA ASP A 464 -2.17 10.59 22.89
C ASP A 464 -3.69 10.44 22.78
N LYS A 465 -4.37 10.19 23.91
CA LYS A 465 -5.80 9.88 23.97
C LYS A 465 -6.67 10.91 23.24
N LEU A 466 -6.34 12.20 23.36
CA LEU A 466 -7.11 13.26 22.71
C LEU A 466 -6.97 13.21 21.18
N THR A 467 -5.78 12.87 20.67
CA THR A 467 -5.56 12.64 19.24
C THR A 467 -6.30 11.39 18.74
N GLN A 468 -6.33 10.30 19.53
CA GLN A 468 -7.11 9.10 19.19
C GLN A 468 -8.61 9.41 19.13
N ASP A 469 -9.16 10.07 20.15
CA ASP A 469 -10.58 10.45 20.19
C ASP A 469 -10.92 11.40 19.02
N SER A 470 -10.01 12.30 18.65
CA SER A 470 -10.20 13.20 17.50
C SER A 470 -10.18 12.46 16.16
N LEU A 471 -9.30 11.47 15.99
CA LEU A 471 -9.25 10.62 14.79
C LEU A 471 -10.51 9.77 14.68
N ALA A 472 -11.00 9.21 15.78
CA ALA A 472 -12.22 8.42 15.82
C ALA A 472 -13.45 9.24 15.38
N LEU A 473 -13.61 10.45 15.91
CA LEU A 473 -14.73 11.32 15.53
C LEU A 473 -14.61 11.82 14.08
N PHE A 474 -13.40 12.13 13.61
CA PHE A 474 -13.20 12.53 12.21
C PHE A 474 -13.41 11.35 11.24
N SER A 475 -13.19 10.11 11.70
CA SER A 475 -13.46 8.89 10.93
C SER A 475 -14.95 8.65 10.64
N LEU A 476 -15.86 9.38 11.29
CA LEU A 476 -17.28 9.41 10.89
C LEU A 476 -17.46 9.90 9.45
N THR A 477 -16.50 10.67 8.92
CA THR A 477 -16.55 11.25 7.57
C THR A 477 -15.70 10.44 6.59
N ASP A 478 -16.25 10.19 5.41
CA ASP A 478 -15.58 9.57 4.26
C ASP A 478 -15.38 10.56 3.09
N VAL A 479 -15.90 11.79 3.24
CA VAL A 479 -15.75 12.91 2.31
C VAL A 479 -14.81 13.98 2.88
N GLY A 480 -14.23 14.79 1.99
CA GLY A 480 -13.33 15.86 2.40
C GLY A 480 -14.04 16.99 3.14
N LEU A 481 -13.54 17.36 4.32
CA LEU A 481 -13.96 18.52 5.12
C LEU A 481 -12.92 19.63 5.12
N SER A 482 -13.33 20.90 5.18
CA SER A 482 -12.40 22.02 5.31
C SER A 482 -11.73 22.00 6.70
N ARG A 483 -10.60 22.70 6.83
CA ARG A 483 -9.93 22.85 8.12
C ARG A 483 -10.86 23.41 9.20
N GLU A 484 -11.68 24.39 8.85
CA GLU A 484 -12.64 25.04 9.74
C GLU A 484 -13.73 24.06 10.17
N GLU A 485 -14.27 23.28 9.22
CA GLU A 485 -15.30 22.26 9.49
C GLU A 485 -14.79 21.18 10.45
N VAL A 486 -13.57 20.68 10.24
CA VAL A 486 -12.95 19.69 11.15
C VAL A 486 -12.73 20.28 12.54
N CYS A 487 -12.23 21.51 12.63
CA CYS A 487 -12.06 22.18 13.92
C CYS A 487 -13.41 22.36 14.64
N GLU A 488 -14.46 22.76 13.94
CA GLU A 488 -15.80 22.92 14.51
C GLU A 488 -16.36 21.60 15.03
N LEU A 489 -16.22 20.51 14.25
CA LEU A 489 -16.60 19.16 14.66
C LEU A 489 -15.91 18.77 15.98
N LEU A 490 -14.58 18.94 16.06
CA LEU A 490 -13.81 18.59 17.25
C LEU A 490 -14.18 19.45 18.47
N VAL A 491 -14.38 20.77 18.28
CA VAL A 491 -14.79 21.69 19.35
C VAL A 491 -16.16 21.29 19.91
N LYS A 492 -17.15 21.04 19.04
CA LYS A 492 -18.51 20.67 19.47
C LYS A 492 -18.57 19.29 20.13
N SER A 493 -17.71 18.36 19.74
CA SER A 493 -17.77 16.98 20.20
C SER A 493 -16.92 16.70 21.44
N LEU A 494 -15.70 17.24 21.50
CA LEU A 494 -14.72 16.98 22.57
C LEU A 494 -14.61 18.13 23.57
N ASN A 495 -15.36 19.22 23.38
CA ASN A 495 -15.33 20.42 24.21
C ASN A 495 -13.91 21.02 24.35
N VAL A 496 -13.10 20.93 23.29
CA VAL A 496 -11.76 21.51 23.21
C VAL A 496 -11.83 22.97 22.75
N SER A 497 -10.82 23.77 23.07
CA SER A 497 -10.71 25.12 22.51
C SER A 497 -10.41 25.07 21.01
N THR A 498 -10.76 26.13 20.27
CA THR A 498 -10.45 26.25 18.84
C THR A 498 -8.95 26.13 18.55
N GLY A 499 -8.11 26.71 19.41
CA GLY A 499 -6.65 26.56 19.33
C GLY A 499 -6.19 25.13 19.59
N GLY A 500 -6.83 24.43 20.53
CA GLY A 500 -6.62 23.00 20.79
C GLY A 500 -6.94 22.14 19.57
N ALA A 501 -8.14 22.30 18.99
CA ALA A 501 -8.56 21.59 17.79
C ALA A 501 -7.60 21.79 16.60
N ALA A 502 -7.17 23.04 16.37
CA ALA A 502 -6.20 23.35 15.32
C ALA A 502 -4.83 22.69 15.55
N SER A 503 -4.39 22.59 16.81
CA SER A 503 -3.14 21.92 17.19
C SER A 503 -3.22 20.40 16.96
N ILE A 504 -4.32 19.77 17.38
CA ILE A 504 -4.56 18.34 17.18
C ILE A 504 -4.61 18.03 15.67
N LEU A 505 -5.35 18.83 14.90
CA LEU A 505 -5.40 18.66 13.44
C LEU A 505 -4.03 18.80 12.78
N LYS A 506 -3.19 19.72 13.28
CA LYS A 506 -1.80 19.87 12.80
C LYS A 506 -0.94 18.65 13.13
N LYS A 507 -1.19 17.96 14.25
CA LYS A 507 -0.53 16.70 14.62
C LYS A 507 -1.02 15.53 13.74
N MET A 508 -2.34 15.35 13.61
CA MET A 508 -2.93 14.29 12.76
C MET A 508 -2.46 14.39 11.29
N ARG A 509 -2.27 15.61 10.78
CA ARG A 509 -1.68 15.82 9.45
C ARG A 509 -0.19 15.49 9.38
N ALA A 510 0.55 15.70 10.47
CA ALA A 510 1.99 15.41 10.51
C ALA A 510 2.25 13.90 10.42
N THR A 511 1.39 13.11 11.06
CA THR A 511 1.46 11.65 11.13
C THR A 511 0.84 10.95 9.93
N GLY A 512 0.40 11.71 8.92
CA GLY A 512 -0.19 11.21 7.67
C GLY A 512 -1.44 10.35 7.83
N THR A 513 -2.06 10.38 9.02
CA THR A 513 -3.37 9.76 9.25
C THR A 513 -4.50 10.61 8.69
N VAL A 514 -4.24 11.90 8.42
CA VAL A 514 -5.13 12.80 7.70
C VAL A 514 -4.48 13.25 6.40
N GLU A 515 -5.18 13.02 5.29
CA GLU A 515 -4.77 13.37 3.95
C GLU A 515 -5.38 14.70 3.52
N ILE A 516 -4.73 15.32 2.53
CA ILE A 516 -5.24 16.52 1.87
C ILE A 516 -5.73 16.09 0.49
N PHE A 517 -6.99 16.38 0.21
CA PHE A 517 -7.64 16.08 -1.06
C PHE A 517 -8.04 17.37 -1.77
N GLY A 518 -7.82 17.41 -3.09
CA GLY A 518 -8.28 18.49 -3.97
C GLY A 518 -7.97 19.89 -3.45
N ASN A 519 -9.01 20.72 -3.28
CA ASN A 519 -8.94 22.13 -2.91
C ASN A 519 -8.66 22.36 -1.40
N GLN A 520 -7.63 21.69 -0.86
CA GLN A 520 -7.25 21.70 0.56
C GLN A 520 -8.26 21.08 1.53
N MET A 521 -9.10 20.17 1.05
CA MET A 521 -10.01 19.41 1.90
C MET A 521 -9.24 18.35 2.67
N LEU A 522 -9.72 18.00 3.85
CA LEU A 522 -9.09 17.05 4.77
C LEU A 522 -9.98 15.83 4.94
N LYS A 523 -9.36 14.65 4.98
CA LYS A 523 -10.05 13.39 5.26
C LYS A 523 -9.11 12.48 6.06
N VAL A 524 -9.64 11.66 6.97
CA VAL A 524 -8.85 10.58 7.56
C VAL A 524 -8.48 9.59 6.45
N HIS A 525 -7.23 9.17 6.39
CA HIS A 525 -6.78 8.15 5.44
C HIS A 525 -7.65 6.90 5.61
N ASP A 526 -8.17 6.38 4.50
CA ASP A 526 -9.14 5.29 4.48
C ASP A 526 -8.69 4.06 5.29
N ALA A 527 -7.44 3.61 5.11
CA ALA A 527 -6.85 2.54 5.91
C ALA A 527 -6.83 2.77 7.45
N VAL A 528 -6.79 4.03 7.91
CA VAL A 528 -6.81 4.38 9.35
C VAL A 528 -8.25 4.52 9.87
N ARG A 529 -9.19 4.85 8.99
CA ARG A 529 -10.59 5.10 9.33
C ARG A 529 -11.23 3.91 10.05
N ALA A 530 -10.92 2.67 9.65
CA ALA A 530 -11.41 1.45 10.30
C ALA A 530 -11.08 1.42 11.80
N LEU A 531 -9.82 1.70 12.17
CA LEU A 531 -9.38 1.77 13.57
C LEU A 531 -10.05 2.93 14.33
N GLY A 532 -10.28 4.06 13.64
CA GLY A 532 -11.01 5.18 14.20
C GLY A 532 -12.46 4.83 14.53
N LEU A 533 -13.14 4.09 13.65
CA LEU A 533 -14.51 3.62 13.88
C LEU A 533 -14.57 2.56 15.00
N GLN A 534 -13.58 1.67 15.11
CA GLN A 534 -13.47 0.72 16.25
C GLN A 534 -13.30 1.44 17.57
N HIS A 535 -12.42 2.45 17.60
CA HIS A 535 -12.23 3.26 18.79
C HIS A 535 -13.50 4.04 19.15
N LEU A 536 -14.28 4.50 18.16
CA LEU A 536 -15.53 5.21 18.36
C LEU A 536 -16.58 4.36 19.10
N GLU A 537 -16.65 3.05 18.86
CA GLU A 537 -17.57 2.15 19.57
C GLU A 537 -17.25 2.01 21.07
N LEU A 538 -15.98 2.21 21.42
CA LEU A 538 -15.51 2.20 22.81
C LEU A 538 -15.65 3.56 23.50
N MET A 539 -16.03 4.62 22.77
CA MET A 539 -16.27 5.95 23.33
C MET A 539 -17.64 6.04 23.99
N ASP A 540 -17.82 7.06 24.84
CA ASP A 540 -19.14 7.39 25.39
C ASP A 540 -20.14 7.66 24.24
N PRO A 541 -21.27 6.92 24.16
CA PRO A 541 -22.28 7.13 23.13
C PRO A 541 -22.76 8.58 23.02
N ALA A 542 -22.75 9.35 24.11
CA ALA A 542 -23.10 10.77 24.09
C ALA A 542 -22.11 11.59 23.24
N VAL A 543 -20.82 11.29 23.27
CA VAL A 543 -19.79 11.98 22.48
C VAL A 543 -19.95 11.65 21.00
N ALA A 544 -20.16 10.38 20.66
CA ALA A 544 -20.42 9.96 19.28
C ALA A 544 -21.70 10.61 18.72
N ASN A 545 -22.77 10.66 19.53
CA ASN A 545 -24.02 11.33 19.14
C ASN A 545 -23.85 12.84 18.96
N ASN A 546 -23.08 13.51 19.82
CA ASN A 546 -22.76 14.94 19.66
C ASN A 546 -21.99 15.21 18.37
N ALA A 547 -21.04 14.32 18.01
CA ALA A 547 -20.31 14.43 16.77
C ALA A 547 -21.19 14.23 15.54
N LEU A 548 -22.09 13.24 15.56
CA LEU A 548 -23.07 13.04 14.49
C LEU A 548 -23.99 14.27 14.32
N MET A 549 -24.46 14.87 15.42
CA MET A 549 -25.26 16.10 15.39
C MET A 549 -24.48 17.31 14.85
N ALA A 550 -23.23 17.50 15.29
CA ALA A 550 -22.37 18.56 14.78
C ALA A 550 -22.07 18.36 13.27
N LEU A 551 -21.81 17.13 12.85
CA LEU A 551 -21.58 16.77 11.46
C LEU A 551 -22.83 17.03 10.61
N LYS A 552 -24.03 16.67 11.11
CA LYS A 552 -25.30 16.98 10.45
C LYS A 552 -25.43 18.48 10.16
N GLU A 553 -25.23 19.33 11.18
CA GLU A 553 -25.32 20.79 11.03
C GLU A 553 -24.33 21.32 9.98
N LEU A 554 -23.08 20.85 10.03
CA LEU A 554 -22.03 21.22 9.09
C LEU A 554 -22.38 20.84 7.64
N LEU A 555 -22.83 19.60 7.43
CA LEU A 555 -23.18 19.09 6.11
C LEU A 555 -24.38 19.81 5.51
N VAL A 556 -25.41 20.09 6.31
CA VAL A 556 -26.58 20.88 5.86
C VAL A 556 -26.14 22.26 5.40
N VAL A 557 -25.33 22.98 6.19
CA VAL A 557 -24.82 24.32 5.81
C VAL A 557 -23.97 24.25 4.54
N SER A 558 -23.12 23.24 4.41
CA SER A 558 -22.27 23.08 3.24
C SER A 558 -23.06 22.78 1.98
N LEU A 559 -24.03 21.86 2.04
CA LEU A 559 -24.88 21.50 0.90
C LEU A 559 -25.66 22.70 0.35
N HIS A 560 -26.12 23.61 1.20
CA HIS A 560 -26.76 24.85 0.76
C HIS A 560 -25.81 25.76 -0.03
N LYS A 561 -24.50 25.71 0.24
CA LYS A 561 -23.48 26.55 -0.40
C LYS A 561 -22.90 25.90 -1.66
N THR A 562 -22.55 24.62 -1.62
CA THR A 562 -21.74 23.95 -2.64
C THR A 562 -22.50 22.92 -3.46
N ARG A 563 -23.63 22.40 -2.95
CA ARG A 563 -24.41 21.30 -3.55
C ARG A 563 -23.57 20.07 -3.92
N ASP A 564 -22.56 19.77 -3.10
CA ASP A 564 -21.70 18.62 -3.29
C ASP A 564 -22.47 17.32 -3.00
N THR A 565 -22.73 16.54 -4.06
CA THR A 565 -23.47 15.28 -3.99
C THR A 565 -22.78 14.24 -3.10
N SER A 566 -21.45 14.22 -3.05
CA SER A 566 -20.72 13.31 -2.16
C SER A 566 -21.06 13.55 -0.69
N ARG A 567 -21.28 14.81 -0.28
CA ARG A 567 -21.63 15.18 1.10
C ARG A 567 -23.07 14.85 1.47
N PHE A 568 -23.97 14.81 0.48
CA PHE A 568 -25.35 14.41 0.71
C PHE A 568 -25.46 12.92 1.05
N ALA A 569 -24.60 12.08 0.44
CA ALA A 569 -24.47 10.67 0.79
C ALA A 569 -24.15 10.47 2.27
N LEU A 570 -23.12 11.17 2.75
CA LEU A 570 -22.71 11.15 4.14
C LEU A 570 -23.83 11.69 5.06
N LEU A 571 -24.52 12.75 4.66
CA LEU A 571 -25.62 13.31 5.44
C LEU A 571 -26.76 12.30 5.64
N THR A 572 -27.11 11.55 4.59
CA THR A 572 -28.07 10.44 4.69
C THR A 572 -27.62 9.39 5.71
N GLN A 573 -26.36 8.94 5.65
CA GLN A 573 -25.83 7.98 6.62
C GLN A 573 -25.86 8.52 8.05
N VAL A 574 -25.59 9.83 8.23
CA VAL A 574 -25.72 10.50 9.52
C VAL A 574 -27.16 10.48 10.03
N TYR A 575 -28.17 10.73 9.18
CA TYR A 575 -29.57 10.60 9.56
C TYR A 575 -29.95 9.18 9.98
N ILE A 576 -29.42 8.15 9.29
CA ILE A 576 -29.63 6.74 9.67
C ILE A 576 -29.03 6.47 11.05
N LYS A 577 -27.78 6.89 11.30
CA LYS A 577 -27.11 6.68 12.60
C LYS A 577 -27.78 7.47 13.74
N LEU A 578 -28.35 8.64 13.44
CA LEU A 578 -29.13 9.42 14.40
C LEU A 578 -30.57 8.92 14.56
N ASN A 579 -30.98 7.90 13.79
CA ASN A 579 -32.35 7.40 13.73
C ASN A 579 -33.39 8.50 13.45
N ASP A 580 -33.05 9.46 12.58
CA ASP A 580 -33.92 10.57 12.16
C ASP A 580 -34.87 10.09 11.05
N VAL A 581 -35.76 9.18 11.43
CA VAL A 581 -36.72 8.52 10.52
C VAL A 581 -37.57 9.54 9.75
N MET A 582 -37.90 10.66 10.39
CA MET A 582 -38.72 11.71 9.79
C MET A 582 -38.05 12.36 8.59
N THR A 583 -36.77 12.68 8.71
CA THR A 583 -36.01 13.24 7.59
C THR A 583 -35.79 12.19 6.51
N LEU A 584 -35.54 10.93 6.87
CA LEU A 584 -35.41 9.83 5.91
C LEU A 584 -36.69 9.62 5.08
N ILE A 585 -37.88 9.74 5.69
CA ILE A 585 -39.16 9.69 4.99
C ILE A 585 -39.26 10.84 3.99
N ALA A 586 -38.94 12.08 4.41
CA ALA A 586 -38.96 13.23 3.53
C ALA A 586 -38.01 13.05 2.33
N LEU A 587 -36.77 12.59 2.58
CA LEU A 587 -35.78 12.32 1.54
C LEU A 587 -36.21 11.20 0.58
N SER A 588 -36.94 10.19 1.06
CA SER A 588 -37.42 9.08 0.22
C SER A 588 -38.47 9.49 -0.82
N GLY A 589 -39.10 10.65 -0.62
CA GLY A 589 -40.00 11.27 -1.60
C GLY A 589 -39.30 12.15 -2.62
N GLU A 590 -38.01 12.46 -2.44
CA GLU A 590 -37.23 13.32 -3.33
C GLU A 590 -36.58 12.49 -4.44
N GLU A 591 -36.85 12.80 -5.70
CA GLU A 591 -36.34 12.01 -6.83
C GLU A 591 -34.81 12.02 -6.95
N LEU A 592 -34.16 13.11 -6.48
CA LEU A 592 -32.70 13.23 -6.47
C LEU A 592 -32.04 12.11 -5.65
N PHE A 593 -32.70 11.63 -4.60
CA PHE A 593 -32.17 10.55 -3.75
C PHE A 593 -31.88 9.28 -4.56
N TYR A 594 -32.77 8.96 -5.49
CA TYR A 594 -32.71 7.77 -6.32
C TYR A 594 -31.67 7.86 -7.46
N GLU A 595 -31.17 9.07 -7.76
CA GLU A 595 -30.10 9.32 -8.73
C GLU A 595 -28.69 9.06 -8.14
N MET A 596 -28.59 8.91 -6.82
CA MET A 596 -27.31 8.87 -6.10
C MET A 596 -26.86 7.47 -5.66
N GLY A 597 -27.69 6.44 -5.84
CA GLY A 597 -27.31 5.04 -5.62
C GLY A 597 -27.26 4.56 -4.16
N ILE A 598 -27.81 5.32 -3.19
CA ILE A 598 -27.72 5.06 -1.73
C ILE A 598 -29.02 4.44 -1.18
N ASN A 599 -29.76 3.70 -2.01
CA ASN A 599 -31.14 3.34 -1.71
C ASN A 599 -31.25 2.26 -0.61
N VAL A 600 -30.30 1.33 -0.52
CA VAL A 600 -30.49 0.08 0.26
C VAL A 600 -30.62 0.35 1.77
N ASP A 601 -29.77 1.20 2.34
CA ASP A 601 -29.78 1.45 3.78
C ASP A 601 -30.97 2.30 4.26
N ILE A 602 -31.43 3.26 3.43
CA ILE A 602 -32.67 3.99 3.73
C ILE A 602 -33.86 3.05 3.69
N LEU A 603 -33.99 2.23 2.64
CA LEU A 603 -35.15 1.34 2.48
C LEU A 603 -35.24 0.35 3.66
N ALA A 604 -34.12 -0.18 4.13
CA ALA A 604 -34.07 -1.02 5.33
C ALA A 604 -34.48 -0.25 6.61
N SER A 605 -34.11 1.02 6.73
CA SER A 605 -34.54 1.90 7.82
C SER A 605 -36.05 2.17 7.77
N LEU A 606 -36.58 2.50 6.58
CA LEU A 606 -38.01 2.73 6.36
C LEU A 606 -38.83 1.46 6.60
N GLU A 607 -38.37 0.29 6.15
CA GLU A 607 -39.05 -0.99 6.38
C GLU A 607 -39.14 -1.30 7.87
N ARG A 608 -38.05 -1.13 8.62
CA ARG A 608 -38.07 -1.25 10.10
C ARG A 608 -39.04 -0.28 10.74
N ALA A 609 -39.08 0.98 10.28
CA ALA A 609 -39.98 1.99 10.81
C ALA A 609 -41.45 1.71 10.49
N THR A 610 -41.78 1.19 9.30
CA THR A 610 -43.17 0.81 8.95
C THR A 610 -43.69 -0.38 9.77
N ASN A 611 -42.78 -1.24 10.25
CA ASN A 611 -43.10 -2.37 11.12
C ASN A 611 -43.23 -1.98 12.61
N SER A 612 -42.88 -0.75 13.00
CA SER A 612 -43.11 -0.26 14.36
C SER A 612 -44.47 0.41 14.50
N ASP A 613 -45.07 0.30 15.69
CA ASP A 613 -46.36 0.94 16.03
C ASP A 613 -46.19 2.41 16.48
N THR A 614 -44.99 2.98 16.31
CA THR A 614 -44.63 4.29 16.88
C THR A 614 -44.80 5.47 15.90
N LEU A 615 -45.02 5.20 14.61
CA LEU A 615 -45.18 6.23 13.59
C LEU A 615 -46.63 6.72 13.48
N GLU A 616 -46.81 8.04 13.35
CA GLU A 616 -48.10 8.60 12.98
C GLU A 616 -48.55 8.09 11.60
N PRO A 617 -49.86 7.94 11.36
CA PRO A 617 -50.40 7.36 10.12
C PRO A 617 -49.89 8.03 8.84
N VAL A 618 -49.71 9.35 8.85
CA VAL A 618 -49.20 10.11 7.69
C VAL A 618 -47.74 9.76 7.36
N HIS A 619 -46.90 9.59 8.38
CA HIS A 619 -45.50 9.22 8.18
C HIS A 619 -45.37 7.76 7.76
N LYS A 620 -46.22 6.88 8.29
CA LYS A 620 -46.31 5.49 7.84
C LYS A 620 -46.73 5.41 6.36
N PHE A 621 -47.67 6.25 5.93
CA PHE A 621 -48.06 6.35 4.52
C PHE A 621 -46.88 6.75 3.62
N TRP A 622 -46.16 7.83 3.95
CA TRP A 622 -45.04 8.31 3.14
C TRP A 622 -43.83 7.36 3.15
N ALA A 623 -43.60 6.63 4.25
CA ALA A 623 -42.60 5.57 4.29
C ALA A 623 -42.96 4.41 3.33
N LEU A 624 -44.24 3.99 3.32
CA LEU A 624 -44.73 3.00 2.35
C LEU A 624 -44.65 3.52 0.91
N ASP A 625 -44.93 4.80 0.68
CA ASP A 625 -44.83 5.44 -0.63
C ASP A 625 -43.41 5.33 -1.22
N GLY A 626 -42.38 5.66 -0.43
CA GLY A 626 -40.98 5.53 -0.83
C GLY A 626 -40.58 4.07 -1.12
N LEU A 627 -41.02 3.12 -0.28
CA LEU A 627 -40.79 1.68 -0.49
C LEU A 627 -41.43 1.19 -1.81
N VAL A 628 -42.68 1.55 -2.08
CA VAL A 628 -43.40 1.16 -3.30
C VAL A 628 -42.77 1.82 -4.53
N PHE A 629 -42.37 3.09 -4.45
CA PHE A 629 -41.71 3.79 -5.54
C PHE A 629 -40.41 3.08 -5.94
N SER A 630 -39.57 2.72 -4.97
CA SER A 630 -38.33 1.99 -5.23
C SER A 630 -38.56 0.63 -5.90
N GLU A 631 -39.54 -0.14 -5.43
CA GLU A 631 -39.87 -1.45 -6.01
C GLU A 631 -40.42 -1.36 -7.43
N LEU A 632 -41.27 -0.35 -7.71
CA LEU A 632 -41.76 -0.08 -9.05
C LEU A 632 -40.63 0.31 -10.02
N ARG A 633 -39.63 1.04 -9.53
CA ARG A 633 -38.45 1.43 -10.30
C ARG A 633 -37.51 0.25 -10.57
N GLU A 634 -37.29 -0.61 -9.59
CA GLU A 634 -36.40 -1.79 -9.70
C GLU A 634 -37.06 -3.00 -10.38
N GLY A 635 -38.37 -2.99 -10.57
CA GLY A 635 -39.10 -4.12 -11.18
C GLY A 635 -39.17 -5.36 -10.29
N ARG A 636 -39.07 -5.19 -8.96
CA ARG A 636 -39.12 -6.28 -7.97
C ARG A 636 -40.52 -6.32 -7.31
N PRO A 637 -41.43 -7.22 -7.72
CA PRO A 637 -42.84 -7.15 -7.33
C PRO A 637 -43.17 -7.75 -5.96
N ASP A 638 -42.20 -8.30 -5.23
CA ASP A 638 -42.45 -9.27 -4.16
C ASP A 638 -43.35 -8.76 -3.03
N LYS A 639 -43.31 -7.46 -2.71
CA LYS A 639 -44.11 -6.85 -1.64
C LYS A 639 -45.00 -5.67 -2.09
N ILE A 640 -44.99 -5.30 -3.37
CA ILE A 640 -45.73 -4.12 -3.87
C ILE A 640 -47.22 -4.21 -3.55
N VAL A 641 -47.84 -5.38 -3.77
CA VAL A 641 -49.27 -5.59 -3.52
C VAL A 641 -49.61 -5.37 -2.05
N GLN A 642 -48.86 -6.01 -1.14
CA GLN A 642 -49.07 -5.89 0.30
C GLN A 642 -48.91 -4.45 0.78
N ARG A 643 -47.92 -3.72 0.26
CA ARG A 643 -47.67 -2.32 0.63
C ARG A 643 -48.74 -1.38 0.10
N LEU A 644 -49.20 -1.58 -1.14
CA LEU A 644 -50.33 -0.82 -1.69
C LEU A 644 -51.62 -1.07 -0.90
N GLU A 645 -51.88 -2.30 -0.49
CA GLU A 645 -53.03 -2.63 0.38
C GLU A 645 -52.91 -1.94 1.75
N ALA A 646 -51.71 -1.90 2.34
CA ALA A 646 -51.47 -1.17 3.58
C ALA A 646 -51.67 0.35 3.42
N MET A 647 -51.23 0.94 2.31
CA MET A 647 -51.51 2.35 1.99
C MET A 647 -53.00 2.62 1.82
N GLU A 648 -53.73 1.72 1.15
CA GLU A 648 -55.18 1.83 0.97
C GLU A 648 -55.93 1.74 2.30
N ALA A 649 -55.53 0.82 3.18
CA ALA A 649 -56.10 0.69 4.52
C ALA A 649 -55.93 2.00 5.32
N LEU A 650 -54.74 2.62 5.26
CA LEU A 650 -54.51 3.93 5.89
C LEU A 650 -55.44 5.01 5.31
N LEU A 651 -55.62 5.05 3.98
CA LEU A 651 -56.52 6.01 3.33
C LEU A 651 -58.01 5.83 3.70
N ILE A 652 -58.41 4.61 4.06
CA ILE A 652 -59.78 4.30 4.51
C ILE A 652 -59.97 4.65 5.99
N GLU A 653 -58.98 4.33 6.82
CA GLU A 653 -59.05 4.49 8.28
C GLU A 653 -58.86 5.95 8.71
N TYR A 654 -58.00 6.70 8.01
CA TYR A 654 -57.63 8.06 8.37
C TYR A 654 -58.02 9.06 7.28
N LYS A 655 -58.37 10.28 7.70
CA LYS A 655 -58.70 11.37 6.77
C LYS A 655 -57.41 12.04 6.28
N PHE A 656 -56.95 11.65 5.10
CA PHE A 656 -55.83 12.29 4.40
C PHE A 656 -56.25 13.38 3.41
N ASP A 657 -55.30 14.26 3.10
CA ASP A 657 -55.47 15.34 2.14
C ASP A 657 -55.31 14.84 0.69
N PHE A 658 -55.40 15.75 -0.27
CA PHE A 658 -55.34 15.38 -1.69
C PHE A 658 -54.00 14.74 -2.06
N ARG A 659 -52.90 15.13 -1.41
CA ARG A 659 -51.53 14.72 -1.76
C ARG A 659 -51.34 13.22 -1.63
N GLU A 660 -51.76 12.64 -0.51
CA GLU A 660 -51.68 11.20 -0.25
C GLU A 660 -52.61 10.41 -1.19
N GLN A 661 -53.82 10.93 -1.44
CA GLN A 661 -54.77 10.28 -2.35
C GLN A 661 -54.23 10.21 -3.79
N ILE A 662 -53.62 11.29 -4.28
CA ILE A 662 -53.02 11.33 -5.63
C ILE A 662 -51.76 10.46 -5.69
N ALA A 663 -50.90 10.51 -4.68
CA ALA A 663 -49.72 9.66 -4.61
C ALA A 663 -50.10 8.17 -4.72
N TYR A 664 -51.01 7.69 -3.88
CA TYR A 664 -51.50 6.32 -3.96
C TYR A 664 -52.10 5.98 -5.33
N ALA A 665 -52.95 6.86 -5.88
CA ALA A 665 -53.58 6.64 -7.18
C ALA A 665 -52.56 6.47 -8.30
N MET A 666 -51.50 7.30 -8.33
CA MET A 666 -50.43 7.20 -9.34
C MET A 666 -49.69 5.86 -9.24
N LYS A 667 -49.30 5.43 -8.05
CA LYS A 667 -48.60 4.14 -7.86
C LYS A 667 -49.50 2.97 -8.25
N ARG A 668 -50.80 3.02 -7.90
CA ARG A 668 -51.78 2.00 -8.28
C ARG A 668 -52.05 1.97 -9.79
N ILE A 669 -52.07 3.12 -10.45
CA ILE A 669 -52.18 3.23 -11.92
C ILE A 669 -50.98 2.57 -12.60
N LEU A 670 -49.76 2.90 -12.19
CA LEU A 670 -48.54 2.32 -12.77
C LEU A 670 -48.49 0.80 -12.57
N PHE A 671 -48.76 0.32 -11.35
CA PHE A 671 -48.83 -1.11 -11.05
C PHE A 671 -49.91 -1.82 -11.88
N SER A 672 -51.09 -1.22 -12.05
CA SER A 672 -52.17 -1.79 -12.86
C SER A 672 -51.81 -1.85 -14.34
N ALA A 673 -51.07 -0.86 -14.84
CA ALA A 673 -50.58 -0.83 -16.21
C ALA A 673 -49.53 -1.91 -16.49
N GLU A 674 -48.61 -2.16 -15.54
CA GLU A 674 -47.63 -3.26 -15.61
C GLU A 674 -48.33 -4.62 -15.79
N ASN A 675 -49.43 -4.81 -15.07
CA ASN A 675 -50.26 -6.03 -15.12
C ASN A 675 -51.25 -6.07 -16.29
N GLY A 676 -51.21 -5.09 -17.21
CA GLY A 676 -52.09 -5.05 -18.38
C GLY A 676 -53.56 -4.70 -18.09
N ASN A 677 -53.90 -4.21 -16.89
CA ASN A 677 -55.29 -3.93 -16.49
C ASN A 677 -55.75 -2.53 -16.94
N ALA A 678 -56.08 -2.42 -18.23
CA ALA A 678 -56.51 -1.15 -18.84
C ALA A 678 -57.81 -0.56 -18.24
N TYR A 679 -58.72 -1.42 -17.76
CA TYR A 679 -59.98 -0.97 -17.15
C TYR A 679 -59.72 -0.25 -15.84
N GLU A 680 -58.89 -0.84 -14.98
CA GLU A 680 -58.57 -0.27 -13.67
C GLU A 680 -57.78 1.03 -13.80
N VAL A 681 -56.82 1.09 -14.74
CA VAL A 681 -56.11 2.33 -15.07
C VAL A 681 -57.09 3.44 -15.45
N LYS A 682 -58.04 3.16 -16.35
CA LYS A 682 -59.04 4.16 -16.77
C LYS A 682 -59.89 4.64 -15.59
N ARG A 683 -60.39 3.72 -14.76
CA ARG A 683 -61.20 4.03 -13.58
C ARG A 683 -60.46 4.93 -12.59
N LEU A 684 -59.21 4.61 -12.29
CA LEU A 684 -58.39 5.38 -11.35
C LEU A 684 -58.03 6.76 -11.90
N VAL A 685 -57.74 6.86 -13.20
CA VAL A 685 -57.45 8.15 -13.86
C VAL A 685 -58.66 9.08 -13.81
N GLU A 686 -59.85 8.60 -14.16
CA GLU A 686 -61.09 9.39 -14.11
C GLU A 686 -61.39 9.90 -12.69
N GLN A 687 -61.06 9.12 -11.65
CA GLN A 687 -61.23 9.51 -10.26
C GLN A 687 -60.19 10.55 -9.79
N ALA A 688 -58.93 10.39 -10.19
CA ALA A 688 -57.83 11.23 -9.73
C ALA A 688 -57.80 12.61 -10.38
N ILE A 689 -58.11 12.73 -11.67
CA ILE A 689 -58.05 14.00 -12.42
C ILE A 689 -58.91 15.10 -11.76
N THR A 690 -60.08 14.74 -11.22
CA THR A 690 -61.00 15.70 -10.59
C THR A 690 -60.48 16.31 -9.28
N LYS A 691 -59.38 15.78 -8.73
CA LYS A 691 -58.82 16.15 -7.43
C LYS A 691 -57.49 16.90 -7.52
N LEU A 692 -56.98 17.14 -8.73
CA LEU A 692 -55.70 17.82 -8.94
C LEU A 692 -55.83 19.33 -8.67
N PRO A 693 -54.92 19.94 -7.88
CA PRO A 693 -55.08 21.30 -7.39
C PRO A 693 -54.63 22.39 -8.38
N ASP A 694 -53.64 22.09 -9.23
CA ASP A 694 -52.99 23.06 -10.11
C ASP A 694 -52.35 22.40 -11.34
N ALA A 695 -51.80 23.24 -12.23
CA ALA A 695 -51.20 22.81 -13.48
C ALA A 695 -49.87 22.04 -13.30
N GLU A 696 -49.19 22.18 -12.16
CA GLU A 696 -47.96 21.43 -11.89
C GLU A 696 -48.28 19.98 -11.56
N HIS A 697 -49.22 19.78 -10.63
CA HIS A 697 -49.73 18.46 -10.29
C HIS A 697 -50.40 17.78 -11.50
N GLU A 698 -51.06 18.55 -12.38
CA GLU A 698 -51.58 18.04 -13.66
C GLU A 698 -50.47 17.51 -14.57
N ARG A 699 -49.35 18.24 -14.73
CA ARG A 699 -48.22 17.77 -15.55
C ARG A 699 -47.61 16.46 -15.02
N ILE A 700 -47.38 16.38 -13.72
CA ILE A 700 -46.80 15.19 -13.06
C ILE A 700 -47.75 13.99 -13.20
N PHE A 701 -49.05 14.21 -13.01
CA PHE A 701 -50.06 13.18 -13.18
C PHE A 701 -50.17 12.71 -14.64
N ASP A 702 -50.23 13.64 -15.59
CA ASP A 702 -50.29 13.35 -17.03
C ASP A 702 -49.05 12.59 -17.51
N TYR A 703 -47.87 12.89 -16.97
CA TYR A 703 -46.64 12.14 -17.22
C TYR A 703 -46.78 10.66 -16.81
N ASN A 704 -47.22 10.41 -15.57
CA ASN A 704 -47.43 9.06 -15.07
C ASN A 704 -48.54 8.31 -15.83
N HIS A 705 -49.60 9.01 -16.23
CA HIS A 705 -50.63 8.45 -17.09
C HIS A 705 -50.09 8.12 -18.49
N ALA A 706 -49.19 8.93 -19.06
CA ALA A 706 -48.52 8.62 -20.32
C ALA A 706 -47.66 7.35 -20.21
N ILE A 707 -46.94 7.15 -19.10
CA ILE A 707 -46.21 5.89 -18.82
C ILE A 707 -47.19 4.71 -18.81
N ALA A 708 -48.31 4.82 -18.10
CA ALA A 708 -49.32 3.77 -18.02
C ALA A 708 -49.89 3.42 -19.41
N LEU A 709 -50.19 4.43 -20.24
CA LEU A 709 -50.66 4.23 -21.62
C LEU A 709 -49.59 3.55 -22.48
N TRP A 710 -48.32 3.90 -22.32
CA TRP A 710 -47.21 3.27 -23.01
C TRP A 710 -47.06 1.79 -22.62
N LYS A 711 -47.11 1.45 -21.33
CA LYS A 711 -47.08 0.05 -20.84
C LYS A 711 -48.25 -0.78 -21.36
N LEU A 712 -49.43 -0.16 -21.47
CA LEU A 712 -50.62 -0.75 -22.10
C LEU A 712 -50.56 -0.79 -23.65
N LYS A 713 -49.43 -0.44 -24.26
CA LYS A 713 -49.18 -0.41 -25.72
C LYS A 713 -50.10 0.56 -26.49
N ARG A 714 -50.69 1.56 -25.82
CA ARG A 714 -51.54 2.60 -26.43
C ARG A 714 -50.69 3.77 -26.93
N TYR A 715 -49.73 3.49 -27.80
CA TYR A 715 -48.65 4.41 -28.16
C TYR A 715 -49.11 5.76 -28.75
N LYS A 716 -50.25 5.82 -29.45
CA LYS A 716 -50.79 7.08 -30.00
C LYS A 716 -51.24 8.03 -28.89
N GLU A 717 -51.90 7.50 -27.89
CA GLU A 717 -52.44 8.28 -26.77
C GLU A 717 -51.32 8.69 -25.82
N ALA A 718 -50.38 7.77 -25.57
CA ALA A 718 -49.16 8.07 -24.83
C ALA A 718 -48.33 9.18 -25.51
N GLU A 719 -48.15 9.14 -26.84
CA GLU A 719 -47.43 10.17 -27.61
C GLU A 719 -48.08 11.56 -27.44
N ALA A 720 -49.39 11.65 -27.61
CA ALA A 720 -50.12 12.91 -27.50
C ALA A 720 -50.05 13.51 -26.08
N LEU A 721 -50.24 12.68 -25.06
CA LEU A 721 -50.21 13.11 -23.66
C LEU A 721 -48.79 13.49 -23.21
N CYS A 722 -47.79 12.68 -23.57
CA CYS A 722 -46.40 12.95 -23.25
C CYS A 722 -45.90 14.24 -23.94
N TRP A 723 -46.32 14.50 -25.17
CA TRP A 723 -46.02 15.77 -25.85
C TRP A 723 -46.67 16.97 -25.15
N LYS A 724 -47.93 16.86 -24.68
CA LYS A 724 -48.58 17.92 -23.87
C LYS A 724 -47.74 18.28 -22.65
N VAL A 725 -47.23 17.28 -21.93
CA VAL A 725 -46.37 17.49 -20.76
C VAL A 725 -45.04 18.16 -21.15
N THR A 726 -44.39 17.65 -22.19
CA THR A 726 -43.11 18.16 -22.70
C THR A 726 -43.23 19.63 -23.13
N ASP A 727 -44.26 19.97 -23.89
CA ASP A 727 -44.55 21.34 -24.34
C ASP A 727 -44.81 22.28 -23.16
N GLY A 728 -45.56 21.80 -22.15
CA GLY A 728 -45.80 22.54 -20.91
C GLY A 728 -44.53 22.90 -20.14
N TYR A 729 -43.54 22.01 -20.09
CA TYR A 729 -42.24 22.32 -19.48
C TYR A 729 -41.38 23.24 -20.35
N TYR A 730 -41.40 23.09 -21.68
CA TYR A 730 -40.73 24.04 -22.58
C TYR A 730 -41.26 25.47 -22.40
N ASP A 731 -42.58 25.62 -22.31
CA ASP A 731 -43.24 26.90 -22.04
C ASP A 731 -42.87 27.48 -20.67
N LEU A 732 -42.80 26.63 -19.64
CA LEU A 732 -42.37 27.02 -18.30
C LEU A 732 -40.95 27.61 -18.31
N PHE A 733 -40.03 26.98 -19.05
CA PHE A 733 -38.66 27.47 -19.23
C PHE A 733 -38.55 28.62 -20.25
N GLY A 734 -39.61 28.92 -21.00
CA GLY A 734 -39.63 29.98 -22.00
C GLY A 734 -38.72 29.72 -23.21
N ILE A 735 -38.51 28.45 -23.55
CA ILE A 735 -37.68 28.01 -24.68
C ILE A 735 -38.45 27.03 -25.57
N ARG A 736 -38.04 26.91 -26.82
CA ARG A 736 -38.58 25.92 -27.77
C ARG A 736 -37.55 24.82 -28.03
N PRO A 737 -37.96 23.64 -28.54
CA PRO A 737 -37.01 22.59 -28.93
C PRO A 737 -35.89 23.08 -29.85
N ALA A 738 -36.18 24.00 -30.79
CA ALA A 738 -35.19 24.58 -31.69
C ALA A 738 -34.11 25.40 -30.97
N ASP A 739 -34.43 25.98 -29.81
CA ASP A 739 -33.47 26.78 -29.02
C ASP A 739 -32.41 25.92 -28.33
N VAL A 740 -32.64 24.61 -28.20
CA VAL A 740 -31.74 23.65 -27.54
C VAL A 740 -30.65 23.12 -28.47
N MET A 741 -30.93 23.14 -29.77
CA MET A 741 -30.04 22.64 -30.80
C MET A 741 -28.71 23.41 -30.81
N GLY A 742 -27.59 22.68 -30.81
CA GLY A 742 -26.24 23.25 -30.86
C GLY A 742 -25.77 24.03 -29.63
N LYS A 743 -26.57 24.11 -28.55
CA LYS A 743 -26.17 24.80 -27.30
C LYS A 743 -25.80 23.80 -26.21
N ASN A 744 -24.71 24.08 -25.49
CA ASN A 744 -24.29 23.32 -24.31
C ASN A 744 -25.08 23.75 -23.06
N ALA A 745 -25.01 22.95 -22.00
CA ALA A 745 -25.76 23.16 -20.75
C ALA A 745 -25.51 24.54 -20.11
N ASP A 746 -24.27 25.04 -20.17
CA ASP A 746 -23.88 26.35 -19.64
C ASP A 746 -24.50 27.52 -20.42
N VAL A 747 -24.68 27.36 -21.74
CA VAL A 747 -25.36 28.34 -22.59
C VAL A 747 -26.88 28.26 -22.38
N LEU A 748 -27.43 27.04 -22.30
CA LEU A 748 -28.85 26.80 -22.01
C LEU A 748 -29.27 27.42 -20.68
N TRP A 749 -28.46 27.23 -19.63
CA TRP A 749 -28.70 27.80 -18.31
C TRP A 749 -28.87 29.33 -18.32
N LYS A 750 -28.21 30.03 -19.26
CA LYS A 750 -28.28 31.49 -19.40
C LYS A 750 -29.55 31.99 -20.09
N ILE A 751 -30.24 31.15 -20.84
CA ILE A 751 -31.39 31.56 -21.67
C ILE A 751 -32.74 31.07 -21.13
N ILE A 752 -32.77 30.04 -20.29
CA ILE A 752 -34.01 29.56 -19.67
C ILE A 752 -34.52 30.51 -18.59
N LYS A 753 -35.84 30.58 -18.44
CA LYS A 753 -36.46 31.06 -17.21
C LYS A 753 -36.11 30.12 -16.06
N ARG A 754 -35.94 30.67 -14.86
CA ARG A 754 -35.58 29.90 -13.65
C ARG A 754 -36.71 30.05 -12.62
N PRO A 755 -37.80 29.27 -12.77
CA PRO A 755 -38.83 29.21 -11.74
C PRO A 755 -38.26 28.67 -10.42
N GLU A 756 -39.05 28.75 -9.35
CA GLU A 756 -38.77 28.01 -8.13
C GLU A 756 -38.63 26.50 -8.46
N ASN A 757 -37.78 25.77 -7.74
CA ASN A 757 -37.49 24.36 -8.01
C ASN A 757 -37.03 24.04 -9.45
N VAL A 758 -36.34 24.99 -10.11
CA VAL A 758 -35.85 24.85 -11.50
C VAL A 758 -35.19 23.50 -11.83
N HIS A 759 -34.44 22.90 -10.89
CA HIS A 759 -33.71 21.64 -11.13
C HIS A 759 -34.66 20.45 -11.22
N GLU A 760 -35.70 20.41 -10.39
CA GLU A 760 -36.74 19.38 -10.42
C GLU A 760 -37.54 19.47 -11.74
N HIS A 761 -37.93 20.68 -12.13
CA HIS A 761 -38.59 20.86 -13.43
C HIS A 761 -37.69 20.51 -14.63
N LEU A 762 -36.37 20.72 -14.53
CA LEU A 762 -35.43 20.31 -15.58
C LEU A 762 -35.37 18.80 -15.69
N LYS A 763 -35.38 18.10 -14.54
CA LYS A 763 -35.47 16.64 -14.48
C LYS A 763 -36.78 16.15 -15.10
N HIS A 764 -37.93 16.71 -14.70
CA HIS A 764 -39.22 16.33 -15.26
C HIS A 764 -39.33 16.56 -16.79
N LEU A 765 -38.73 17.64 -17.32
CA LEU A 765 -38.61 17.83 -18.77
C LEU A 765 -37.75 16.74 -19.41
N ALA A 766 -36.63 16.38 -18.79
CA ALA A 766 -35.74 15.33 -19.28
C ALA A 766 -36.44 13.95 -19.29
N ASP A 767 -37.17 13.63 -18.21
CA ASP A 767 -38.00 12.42 -18.05
C ASP A 767 -39.10 12.36 -19.11
N ALA A 768 -39.82 13.48 -19.34
CA ALA A 768 -40.84 13.56 -20.38
C ALA A 768 -40.26 13.40 -21.79
N LEU A 769 -39.12 14.03 -22.09
CA LEU A 769 -38.43 13.88 -23.37
C LEU A 769 -37.94 12.44 -23.59
N GLU A 770 -37.43 11.80 -22.55
CA GLU A 770 -37.02 10.41 -22.62
C GLU A 770 -38.21 9.50 -22.92
N LEU A 771 -39.30 9.60 -22.14
CA LEU A 771 -40.51 8.83 -22.38
C LEU A 771 -41.04 9.05 -23.81
N TYR A 772 -40.98 10.29 -24.30
CA TYR A 772 -41.34 10.62 -25.67
C TYR A 772 -40.46 9.90 -26.69
N ALA A 773 -39.15 9.85 -26.47
CA ALA A 773 -38.23 9.07 -27.30
C ALA A 773 -38.57 7.56 -27.27
N ILE A 774 -38.81 6.98 -26.09
CA ILE A 774 -39.19 5.57 -25.93
C ILE A 774 -40.48 5.26 -26.71
N ILE A 775 -41.50 6.12 -26.61
CA ILE A 775 -42.78 5.94 -27.31
C ILE A 775 -42.58 6.00 -28.84
N LEU A 776 -41.77 6.93 -29.33
CA LEU A 776 -41.47 7.06 -30.76
C LEU A 776 -40.65 5.87 -31.29
N GLN A 777 -39.68 5.39 -30.52
CA GLN A 777 -38.88 4.21 -30.84
C GLN A 777 -39.76 2.95 -30.91
N ALA A 778 -40.69 2.76 -29.98
CA ALA A 778 -41.67 1.67 -30.02
C ALA A 778 -42.58 1.70 -31.27
N ARG A 779 -42.62 2.84 -31.95
CA ARG A 779 -43.34 3.05 -33.22
C ARG A 779 -42.42 3.01 -34.45
N GLY A 780 -41.15 2.66 -34.28
CA GLY A 780 -40.15 2.61 -35.33
C GLY A 780 -39.71 3.98 -35.87
N LYS A 781 -39.88 5.05 -35.09
CA LYS A 781 -39.43 6.40 -35.48
C LYS A 781 -38.04 6.71 -34.86
N PRO A 782 -37.15 7.42 -35.58
CA PRO A 782 -35.87 7.88 -35.07
C PRO A 782 -35.99 8.98 -34.01
N THR A 783 -35.14 8.98 -32.98
CA THR A 783 -35.22 9.85 -31.79
C THR A 783 -33.92 10.50 -31.28
N PRO A 784 -32.84 10.68 -32.08
CA PRO A 784 -31.51 10.98 -31.54
C PRO A 784 -31.46 12.38 -30.93
N PHE A 785 -32.10 13.37 -31.57
CA PHE A 785 -32.17 14.74 -31.06
C PHE A 785 -32.97 14.84 -29.76
N ILE A 786 -33.99 14.00 -29.60
CA ILE A 786 -34.82 13.99 -28.38
C ILE A 786 -34.01 13.44 -27.21
N ARG A 787 -33.28 12.33 -27.43
CA ARG A 787 -32.36 11.76 -26.43
C ARG A 787 -31.23 12.72 -26.07
N ILE A 788 -30.64 13.41 -27.07
CA ILE A 788 -29.64 14.46 -26.82
C ILE A 788 -30.21 15.60 -25.96
N HIS A 789 -31.45 16.03 -26.21
CA HIS A 789 -32.10 17.05 -25.37
C HIS A 789 -32.30 16.55 -23.94
N SER A 790 -32.82 15.33 -23.78
CA SER A 790 -33.02 14.69 -22.47
C SER A 790 -31.69 14.62 -21.69
N MET A 791 -30.60 14.14 -22.31
CA MET A 791 -29.27 14.13 -21.69
C MET A 791 -28.80 15.51 -21.22
N LYS A 792 -29.00 16.55 -22.04
CA LYS A 792 -28.63 17.92 -21.66
C LYS A 792 -29.39 18.39 -20.42
N PHE A 793 -30.69 18.12 -20.36
CA PHE A 793 -31.51 18.53 -19.22
C PHE A 793 -31.22 17.70 -17.97
N TYR A 794 -30.94 16.39 -18.08
CA TYR A 794 -30.45 15.62 -16.92
C TYR A 794 -29.11 16.12 -16.39
N ASN A 795 -28.18 16.47 -17.28
CA ASN A 795 -26.92 17.08 -16.87
C ASN A 795 -27.13 18.42 -16.16
N MET A 796 -28.06 19.25 -16.63
CA MET A 796 -28.43 20.51 -15.95
C MET A 796 -29.16 20.28 -14.62
N ALA A 797 -29.93 19.20 -14.50
CA ALA A 797 -30.65 18.82 -13.29
C ALA A 797 -29.75 18.18 -12.22
N GLY A 798 -28.56 17.68 -12.60
CA GLY A 798 -27.69 16.92 -11.70
C GLY A 798 -28.15 15.49 -11.48
N ALA A 799 -28.69 14.84 -12.51
CA ALA A 799 -29.22 13.47 -12.49
C ALA A 799 -28.30 12.52 -13.29
N PRO A 800 -27.14 12.11 -12.73
CA PRO A 800 -26.10 11.40 -13.46
C PRO A 800 -26.53 10.01 -13.92
N GLU A 801 -27.34 9.31 -13.13
CA GLU A 801 -27.78 7.96 -13.45
C GLU A 801 -28.75 7.95 -14.63
N SER A 802 -29.77 8.80 -14.60
CA SER A 802 -30.68 8.97 -15.74
C SER A 802 -29.95 9.46 -17.00
N MET A 803 -28.95 10.34 -16.84
CA MET A 803 -28.12 10.82 -17.96
C MET A 803 -27.32 9.69 -18.63
N VAL A 804 -26.65 8.85 -17.84
CA VAL A 804 -25.87 7.69 -18.32
C VAL A 804 -26.77 6.73 -19.07
N ARG A 805 -27.92 6.38 -18.48
CA ARG A 805 -28.90 5.48 -19.10
C ARG A 805 -29.41 5.97 -20.46
N VAL A 806 -29.80 7.24 -20.57
CA VAL A 806 -30.20 7.82 -21.87
C VAL A 806 -29.03 7.88 -22.86
N GLY A 807 -27.81 8.13 -22.36
CA GLY A 807 -26.61 8.11 -23.18
C GLY A 807 -26.29 6.74 -23.78
N GLN A 808 -26.45 5.66 -23.02
CA GLN A 808 -26.30 4.29 -23.52
C GLN A 808 -27.32 3.99 -24.62
N ASP A 809 -28.58 4.33 -24.40
CA ASP A 809 -29.62 4.14 -25.41
C ASP A 809 -29.37 4.98 -26.68
N LEU A 810 -28.83 6.19 -26.53
CA LEU A 810 -28.45 7.04 -27.67
C LEU A 810 -27.31 6.39 -28.47
N ALA A 811 -26.32 5.81 -27.79
CA ALA A 811 -25.24 5.07 -28.43
C ALA A 811 -25.80 3.86 -29.21
N ASP A 812 -26.75 3.12 -28.64
CA ASP A 812 -27.42 2.01 -29.33
C ASP A 812 -28.22 2.49 -30.57
N GLU A 813 -28.84 3.67 -30.50
CA GLU A 813 -29.52 4.25 -31.66
C GLU A 813 -28.54 4.59 -32.79
N PHE A 814 -27.35 5.08 -32.46
CA PHE A 814 -26.28 5.30 -33.44
C PHE A 814 -25.72 3.99 -34.00
N VAL A 815 -25.53 2.97 -33.17
CA VAL A 815 -25.17 1.61 -33.61
C VAL A 815 -26.20 1.05 -34.58
N ALA A 816 -27.50 1.18 -34.29
CA ALA A 816 -28.59 0.73 -35.16
C ALA A 816 -28.58 1.41 -36.54
N ARG A 817 -28.03 2.63 -36.62
CA ARG A 817 -27.85 3.41 -37.86
C ARG A 817 -26.51 3.17 -38.54
N LYS A 818 -25.65 2.33 -37.96
CA LYS A 818 -24.27 2.10 -38.39
C LYS A 818 -23.36 3.32 -38.28
N ASP A 819 -23.70 4.26 -37.39
CA ASP A 819 -22.84 5.38 -37.02
C ASP A 819 -22.01 5.01 -35.79
N TYR A 820 -21.04 4.13 -35.98
CA TYR A 820 -20.23 3.58 -34.88
C TYR A 820 -19.30 4.63 -34.26
N GLU A 821 -18.79 5.56 -35.07
CA GLU A 821 -17.98 6.67 -34.57
C GLU A 821 -18.81 7.61 -33.69
N GLY A 822 -20.04 7.96 -34.10
CA GLY A 822 -20.96 8.74 -33.27
C GLY A 822 -21.31 8.03 -31.96
N ALA A 823 -21.54 6.71 -32.01
CA ALA A 823 -21.76 5.90 -30.80
C ALA A 823 -20.54 5.94 -29.85
N ARG A 824 -19.32 5.83 -30.39
CA ARG A 824 -18.08 5.92 -29.61
C ARG A 824 -17.93 7.30 -28.97
N GLU A 825 -18.16 8.38 -29.73
CA GLU A 825 -18.08 9.75 -29.22
C GLU A 825 -19.05 9.99 -28.06
N VAL A 826 -20.29 9.49 -28.14
CA VAL A 826 -21.26 9.56 -27.03
C VAL A 826 -20.70 8.87 -25.78
N MET A 827 -20.16 7.67 -25.91
CA MET A 827 -19.61 6.92 -24.78
C MET A 827 -18.40 7.61 -24.16
N GLU A 828 -17.42 8.02 -24.98
CA GLU A 828 -16.16 8.62 -24.53
C GLU A 828 -16.34 10.03 -23.94
N GLN A 829 -17.23 10.85 -24.51
CA GLN A 829 -17.38 12.27 -24.12
C GLN A 829 -18.46 12.51 -23.07
N HIS A 830 -19.45 11.62 -22.96
CA HIS A 830 -20.64 11.88 -22.15
C HIS A 830 -20.94 10.79 -21.13
N VAL A 831 -20.84 9.50 -21.51
CA VAL A 831 -21.27 8.41 -20.62
C VAL A 831 -20.15 8.00 -19.64
N LEU A 832 -19.00 7.54 -20.14
CA LEU A 832 -17.89 7.05 -19.33
C LEU A 832 -17.35 8.11 -18.34
N PRO A 833 -17.17 9.39 -18.73
CA PRO A 833 -16.73 10.41 -17.78
C PRO A 833 -17.68 10.56 -16.60
N ILE A 834 -19.00 10.54 -16.83
CA ILE A 834 -20.00 10.72 -15.78
C ILE A 834 -20.07 9.51 -14.86
N VAL A 835 -20.00 8.28 -15.40
CA VAL A 835 -19.90 7.07 -14.57
C VAL A 835 -18.74 7.17 -13.59
N ASN A 836 -17.57 7.63 -14.05
CA ASN A 836 -16.39 7.79 -13.22
C ASN A 836 -16.51 8.95 -12.22
N THR A 837 -16.98 10.13 -12.65
CA THR A 837 -17.04 11.32 -11.77
C THR A 837 -18.18 11.26 -10.76
N ALA A 838 -19.31 10.64 -11.12
CA ALA A 838 -20.47 10.49 -10.23
C ALA A 838 -20.40 9.21 -9.38
N GLY A 839 -19.40 8.34 -9.59
CA GLY A 839 -19.21 7.12 -8.80
C GLY A 839 -20.31 6.08 -9.02
N LEU A 840 -20.82 5.95 -10.25
CA LEU A 840 -21.89 4.99 -10.59
C LEU A 840 -21.34 3.57 -10.76
N VAL A 841 -20.77 3.02 -9.70
CA VAL A 841 -20.06 1.73 -9.70
C VAL A 841 -20.95 0.57 -10.18
N ASN A 842 -22.23 0.58 -9.84
CA ASN A 842 -23.20 -0.44 -10.28
C ASN A 842 -23.43 -0.46 -11.81
N ARG A 843 -23.16 0.66 -12.50
CA ARG A 843 -23.27 0.77 -13.97
C ARG A 843 -21.95 0.46 -14.68
N LEU A 844 -20.85 0.39 -13.96
CA LEU A 844 -19.49 0.32 -14.53
C LEU A 844 -19.33 -0.83 -15.52
N VAL A 845 -19.72 -2.05 -15.14
CA VAL A 845 -19.56 -3.23 -16.01
C VAL A 845 -20.48 -3.15 -17.23
N GLN A 846 -21.74 -2.75 -17.05
CA GLN A 846 -22.71 -2.64 -18.13
C GLN A 846 -22.28 -1.60 -19.18
N VAL A 847 -21.87 -0.42 -18.74
CA VAL A 847 -21.45 0.67 -19.64
C VAL A 847 -20.17 0.30 -20.40
N ARG A 848 -19.19 -0.29 -19.72
CA ARG A 848 -17.90 -0.62 -20.33
C ARG A 848 -17.99 -1.81 -21.28
N SER A 849 -18.83 -2.80 -20.99
CA SER A 849 -19.07 -3.93 -21.89
C SER A 849 -19.82 -3.52 -23.17
N GLN A 850 -20.80 -2.61 -23.07
CA GLN A 850 -21.41 -1.96 -24.25
C GLN A 850 -20.36 -1.17 -25.05
N TYR A 851 -19.48 -0.42 -24.37
CA TYR A 851 -18.41 0.33 -25.02
C TYR A 851 -17.43 -0.58 -25.78
N ALA A 852 -17.08 -1.75 -25.23
CA ALA A 852 -16.25 -2.74 -25.91
C ALA A 852 -16.90 -3.25 -27.21
N VAL A 853 -18.22 -3.46 -27.22
CA VAL A 853 -18.96 -3.80 -28.45
C VAL A 853 -18.86 -2.68 -29.48
N ILE A 854 -19.01 -1.41 -29.06
CA ILE A 854 -18.88 -0.25 -29.95
C ILE A 854 -17.46 -0.15 -30.52
N LEU A 855 -16.42 -0.37 -29.72
CA LEU A 855 -15.04 -0.42 -30.18
C LEU A 855 -14.84 -1.49 -31.27
N ALA A 856 -15.37 -2.69 -31.06
CA ALA A 856 -15.31 -3.77 -32.05
C ALA A 856 -16.04 -3.39 -33.35
N LEU A 857 -17.18 -2.71 -33.27
CA LEU A 857 -17.92 -2.20 -34.43
C LEU A 857 -17.18 -1.08 -35.18
N CYS A 858 -16.37 -0.27 -34.49
CA CYS A 858 -15.43 0.68 -35.10
C CYS A 858 -14.21 -0.01 -35.75
N GLY A 859 -14.08 -1.34 -35.65
CA GLY A 859 -12.92 -2.09 -36.13
C GLY A 859 -11.72 -2.09 -35.18
N ARG A 860 -11.87 -1.54 -33.96
CA ARG A 860 -10.84 -1.51 -32.90
C ARG A 860 -10.91 -2.78 -32.05
N HIS A 861 -10.70 -3.94 -32.69
CA HIS A 861 -10.88 -5.25 -32.05
C HIS A 861 -9.93 -5.49 -30.88
N ASP A 862 -8.66 -5.07 -31.00
CA ASP A 862 -7.66 -5.21 -29.92
C ASP A 862 -8.05 -4.39 -28.68
N ASP A 863 -8.57 -3.17 -28.89
CA ASP A 863 -9.03 -2.32 -27.78
C ASP A 863 -10.31 -2.88 -27.13
N ALA A 864 -11.21 -3.47 -27.92
CA ALA A 864 -12.39 -4.15 -27.41
C ALA A 864 -12.02 -5.37 -26.55
N ASP A 865 -11.08 -6.19 -27.03
CA ASP A 865 -10.59 -7.37 -26.30
C ASP A 865 -9.84 -6.98 -25.02
N ALA A 866 -9.03 -5.91 -25.07
CA ALA A 866 -8.37 -5.34 -23.90
C ALA A 866 -9.39 -4.80 -22.87
N GLU A 867 -10.50 -4.21 -23.32
CA GLU A 867 -11.59 -3.77 -22.44
C GLU A 867 -12.29 -4.96 -21.78
N MET A 868 -12.66 -5.99 -22.55
CA MET A 868 -13.30 -7.19 -22.02
C MET A 868 -12.40 -7.97 -21.07
N THR A 869 -11.09 -8.03 -21.35
CA THR A 869 -10.09 -8.64 -20.46
C THR A 869 -10.03 -7.90 -19.13
N ARG A 870 -10.08 -6.55 -19.13
CA ARG A 870 -10.14 -5.75 -17.89
C ARG A 870 -11.42 -5.98 -17.09
N LEU A 871 -12.53 -6.30 -17.76
CA LEU A 871 -13.80 -6.61 -17.10
C LEU A 871 -13.88 -8.06 -16.59
N GLY A 872 -13.00 -8.96 -17.04
CA GLY A 872 -12.99 -10.38 -16.66
C GLY A 872 -13.14 -10.63 -15.15
N PRO A 873 -12.38 -9.95 -14.27
CA PRO A 873 -12.50 -10.12 -12.81
C PRO A 873 -13.89 -9.85 -12.23
N TYR A 874 -14.75 -9.10 -12.93
CA TYR A 874 -16.09 -8.79 -12.45
C TYR A 874 -17.13 -9.89 -12.76
N PHE A 875 -16.83 -10.82 -13.67
CA PHE A 875 -17.84 -11.71 -14.25
C PHE A 875 -18.45 -12.69 -13.24
N ASP A 876 -17.66 -13.15 -12.27
CA ASP A 876 -18.13 -14.07 -11.24
C ASP A 876 -18.97 -13.38 -10.15
N GLY A 877 -18.89 -12.06 -10.04
CA GLY A 877 -19.78 -11.25 -9.21
C GLY A 877 -21.08 -10.81 -9.88
N LEU A 878 -21.29 -11.12 -11.17
CA LEU A 878 -22.49 -10.72 -11.90
C LEU A 878 -23.69 -11.62 -11.59
N THR A 879 -24.88 -11.03 -11.59
CA THR A 879 -26.15 -11.79 -11.53
C THR A 879 -26.41 -12.52 -12.85
N GLY A 880 -27.28 -13.53 -12.85
CA GLY A 880 -27.52 -14.39 -14.04
C GLY A 880 -27.90 -13.63 -15.32
N GLU A 881 -28.72 -12.58 -15.23
CA GLU A 881 -29.09 -11.75 -16.39
C GLU A 881 -27.91 -10.91 -16.88
N GLN A 882 -27.20 -10.23 -15.98
CA GLN A 882 -26.03 -9.42 -16.30
C GLN A 882 -24.90 -10.26 -16.89
N ARG A 883 -24.67 -11.46 -16.35
CA ARG A 883 -23.67 -12.40 -16.85
C ARG A 883 -24.02 -12.83 -18.27
N GLN A 884 -25.28 -13.18 -18.53
CA GLN A 884 -25.73 -13.57 -19.86
C GLN A 884 -25.60 -12.43 -20.88
N GLU A 885 -25.89 -11.19 -20.48
CA GLU A 885 -25.69 -10.00 -21.32
C GLU A 885 -24.22 -9.86 -21.75
N VAL A 886 -23.30 -9.90 -20.79
CA VAL A 886 -21.87 -9.72 -21.02
C VAL A 886 -21.27 -10.89 -21.82
N GLU A 887 -21.73 -12.13 -21.59
CA GLU A 887 -21.34 -13.28 -22.40
C GLU A 887 -21.83 -13.15 -23.86
N ASN A 888 -23.05 -12.66 -24.08
CA ASN A 888 -23.57 -12.40 -25.42
C ASN A 888 -22.75 -11.33 -26.15
N GLN A 889 -22.38 -10.26 -25.45
CA GLN A 889 -21.52 -9.20 -25.98
C GLN A 889 -20.11 -9.71 -26.30
N SER A 890 -19.52 -10.53 -25.42
CA SER A 890 -18.22 -11.17 -25.66
C SER A 890 -18.23 -12.03 -26.93
N ASN A 891 -19.27 -12.86 -27.08
CA ASN A 891 -19.46 -13.70 -28.27
C ASN A 891 -19.62 -12.86 -29.53
N TYR A 892 -20.34 -11.74 -29.44
CA TYR A 892 -20.52 -10.83 -30.56
C TYR A 892 -19.21 -10.14 -30.97
N ILE A 893 -18.40 -9.68 -30.01
CA ILE A 893 -17.07 -9.09 -30.26
C ILE A 893 -16.17 -10.13 -30.97
N ALA A 894 -16.13 -11.36 -30.48
CA ALA A 894 -15.36 -12.44 -31.09
C ALA A 894 -15.83 -12.75 -32.53
N GLN A 895 -17.15 -12.73 -32.77
CA GLN A 895 -17.71 -12.89 -34.11
C GLN A 895 -17.25 -11.75 -35.04
N LEU A 896 -17.32 -10.49 -34.60
CA LEU A 896 -16.89 -9.34 -35.39
C LEU A 896 -15.39 -9.41 -35.74
N ALA A 897 -14.54 -9.78 -34.77
CA ALA A 897 -13.11 -9.96 -35.00
C ALA A 897 -12.82 -11.08 -36.01
N TYR A 898 -13.54 -12.21 -35.90
CA TYR A 898 -13.43 -13.31 -36.86
C TYR A 898 -13.89 -12.89 -38.26
N GLU A 899 -15.00 -12.17 -38.38
CA GLU A 899 -15.50 -11.66 -39.66
C GLU A 899 -14.51 -10.69 -40.33
N ALA A 900 -13.82 -9.86 -39.55
CA ALA A 900 -12.76 -8.97 -40.04
C ALA A 900 -11.52 -9.74 -40.54
N LEU A 901 -11.13 -10.83 -39.87
CA LEU A 901 -9.99 -11.68 -40.24
C LEU A 901 -10.31 -12.65 -41.39
N LYS A 902 -11.58 -12.94 -41.64
CA LYS A 902 -12.08 -13.91 -42.62
C LYS A 902 -11.48 -13.76 -44.03
N PRO A 903 -11.29 -12.55 -44.61
CA PRO A 903 -10.66 -12.40 -45.93
C PRO A 903 -9.19 -12.84 -45.92
N THR A 904 -8.44 -12.48 -44.88
CA THR A 904 -7.02 -12.85 -44.72
C THR A 904 -6.86 -14.36 -44.55
N ILE A 905 -7.69 -14.97 -43.72
CA ILE A 905 -7.74 -16.43 -43.55
C ILE A 905 -8.09 -17.11 -44.88
N GLY A 906 -9.04 -16.55 -45.63
CA GLY A 906 -9.39 -17.02 -46.98
C GLY A 906 -8.22 -17.01 -47.96
N GLN A 907 -7.37 -15.99 -47.92
CA GLN A 907 -6.14 -15.92 -48.74
C GLN A 907 -5.14 -17.01 -48.37
N MET A 908 -5.05 -17.41 -47.10
CA MET A 908 -4.17 -18.49 -46.65
C MET A 908 -4.60 -19.88 -47.14
N PHE A 909 -5.88 -20.07 -47.50
CA PHE A 909 -6.38 -21.34 -48.01
C PHE A 909 -6.01 -21.63 -49.48
N GLY A 910 -5.45 -20.66 -50.20
CA GLY A 910 -5.09 -20.81 -51.61
C GLY A 910 -6.30 -20.98 -52.53
N ALA A 911 -6.12 -21.69 -53.66
CA ALA A 911 -7.18 -21.88 -54.65
C ALA A 911 -8.20 -22.96 -54.20
N VAL A 912 -9.28 -22.53 -53.54
CA VAL A 912 -10.40 -23.40 -53.14
C VAL A 912 -11.55 -23.29 -54.14
N GLY A 913 -12.06 -24.42 -54.63
CA GLY A 913 -13.22 -24.44 -55.53
C GLY A 913 -14.48 -23.91 -54.83
N ARG A 914 -15.25 -23.04 -55.50
CA ARG A 914 -16.44 -22.37 -54.94
C ARG A 914 -17.46 -23.33 -54.30
N ASN A 915 -17.59 -24.56 -54.80
CA ASN A 915 -18.54 -25.55 -54.31
C ASN A 915 -17.94 -26.57 -53.34
N ASP A 916 -16.63 -26.54 -53.11
CA ASP A 916 -15.92 -27.45 -52.21
C ASP A 916 -16.19 -27.08 -50.75
N ARG A 917 -15.93 -28.02 -49.83
CA ARG A 917 -16.02 -27.76 -48.38
C ARG A 917 -14.98 -26.71 -48.01
N CYS A 918 -15.36 -25.75 -47.17
CA CYS A 918 -14.46 -24.69 -46.72
C CYS A 918 -13.33 -25.30 -45.85
N PRO A 919 -12.04 -24.99 -46.13
CA PRO A 919 -10.91 -25.55 -45.38
C PRO A 919 -10.86 -25.20 -43.89
N CYS A 920 -11.61 -24.18 -43.47
CA CYS A 920 -11.73 -23.77 -42.07
C CYS A 920 -12.48 -24.77 -41.16
N GLY A 921 -12.92 -25.92 -41.69
CA GLY A 921 -13.61 -26.95 -40.89
C GLY A 921 -15.09 -26.66 -40.58
N SER A 922 -15.68 -25.57 -41.08
CA SER A 922 -17.08 -25.18 -40.80
C SER A 922 -18.14 -26.13 -41.35
N GLY A 923 -17.75 -27.09 -42.19
CA GLY A 923 -18.69 -27.96 -42.90
C GLY A 923 -19.50 -27.27 -44.01
N LEU A 924 -19.42 -25.95 -44.17
CA LEU A 924 -20.10 -25.20 -45.24
C LEU A 924 -19.32 -25.25 -46.56
N LYS A 925 -20.01 -25.00 -47.69
CA LYS A 925 -19.33 -24.78 -48.98
C LYS A 925 -18.52 -23.48 -48.93
N TYR A 926 -17.37 -23.41 -49.60
CA TYR A 926 -16.50 -22.24 -49.60
C TYR A 926 -17.25 -20.94 -49.94
N LYS A 927 -18.10 -20.96 -50.98
CA LYS A 927 -18.97 -19.81 -51.36
C LYS A 927 -20.03 -19.38 -50.34
N LYS A 928 -20.26 -20.19 -49.31
CA LYS A 928 -21.20 -19.90 -48.21
C LYS A 928 -20.45 -19.63 -46.89
N CYS A 929 -19.12 -19.54 -46.95
CA CYS A 929 -18.24 -19.37 -45.81
C CYS A 929 -17.18 -18.31 -46.15
N HIS A 930 -15.90 -18.68 -46.32
CA HIS A 930 -14.79 -17.76 -46.58
C HIS A 930 -14.75 -17.17 -48.01
N GLY A 931 -15.51 -17.71 -48.95
CA GLY A 931 -15.67 -17.18 -50.32
C GLY A 931 -17.04 -16.55 -50.59
N ALA A 932 -17.76 -16.16 -49.53
CA ALA A 932 -19.08 -15.52 -49.59
C ALA A 932 -18.97 -14.01 -49.82
#